data_AF-A0A922EPT3-F1
#
_entry.id   AF-A0A922EPT3-F1
#
_cell.length_a   1.000
_cell.length_b   1.000
_cell.length_c   1.000
_cell.angle_alpha   90.00
_cell.angle_beta   90.00
_cell.angle_gamma   90.00
#
_symmetry.space_group_name_H-M   'P 1'
#
loop_
_entity.id
_entity.type
_entity.pdbx_description
1 polymer ?
#
loop_
_entity_poly.entity_id
_entity_poly.type
_entity_poly.pdbx_seq_one_letter_code
_entity_poly.pdbx_strand_id
1 'polypeptide(L)'
;MIDVSGVGVDGLLVCLLRQIVGGDFSEGNLWLCSELVRIFLAKWDCLLEEEPLVLTSALYTYLRLLADHCMLVNNANLEALKQLEIDFCVKVLREQFHLCLRIGRDLIRVLQDLAHVPEFRAIWKDLVLNPSKFKTPGFSDISQFYRTRTSSRYSLLRITPEMETQLRFLLTHVKLGTQRRHLEWFTKKFLCGVERETLLSDIVRFICCAHHPTNEIIQSDVVPRWVAIGWLMGLCRKNHVGANMKLALFYDWLFFDERVDNIMNIEPAMLLMVYSIPRCIDMTHSLLEFLFLVLDNYDLQHNDIIVRGVSSAFSVLLRKGVIQSLDVLTSSDAISPFLRERLGRFLSGRKMGFIKDLQPENFPHNFLTPPSLPNSSCVETVAPSLKGQLTCTQEDGFATKPVDSSVPSIVTSERQVVSAENLVQNFGEKIKKSCVVGHQTLEEELYSFLNFNNQKTMSGTICNEVLSSTISKEFELNGYKIFSLLQYLPDNLDCDDEVGSATALLIRACIFSQPKMQDMLLSWSRNGFSVGARLLSYASRLAYEASMADCLGDTMVDKDSAKSSDLPLLIFHIDGYISFVQGEKESSFSALASTAKIDNKVVSQLVSSAFAAYRSFLGCSRTMLHKNDDASLTKLLISDLMSCAEWGRKRLKSLFCCVFHHLPDLSIGKEDMIKLLVSLLDHTSLVDVQFELGLKKLSVFGENTETILHLIESSLDWSCLEQRNFWGLIRSELAVSKVQLEKVILEFFCSDELDPKRVAIAVEGLLTLCCCRAPTPELVGAIMLLPSNVFQDFAAAVLATWAVSNATMLFDSLADFSEKFDSMTRDSNLPNSAGILVNHSAILWLFNNFDAKGMNGSDILRKLSPDIPGKK
;
A
#
# COMPACT_ATOMS: atom_id res chain seq x y z
N MET A 1 -3.81 -34.15 39.44
CA MET A 1 -5.09 -34.45 38.74
C MET A 1 -4.85 -35.37 37.55
N ILE A 2 -3.94 -35.05 36.63
CA ILE A 2 -3.57 -35.95 35.53
C ILE A 2 -3.08 -37.31 36.04
N ASP A 3 -2.13 -37.32 36.99
CA ASP A 3 -1.56 -38.56 37.56
C ASP A 3 -2.55 -39.49 38.26
N VAL A 4 -3.75 -38.99 38.57
CA VAL A 4 -4.81 -39.75 39.26
C VAL A 4 -6.05 -39.90 38.38
N SER A 5 -5.95 -39.60 37.08
CA SER A 5 -7.06 -39.58 36.11
C SER A 5 -8.32 -38.91 36.67
N GLY A 6 -8.13 -37.74 37.28
CA GLY A 6 -9.22 -37.00 37.90
C GLY A 6 -10.33 -36.66 36.90
N VAL A 7 -11.58 -36.94 37.25
CA VAL A 7 -12.74 -36.67 36.39
C VAL A 7 -12.79 -35.19 35.99
N GLY A 8 -12.93 -34.91 34.69
CA GLY A 8 -13.02 -33.55 34.14
C GLY A 8 -11.68 -32.82 34.00
N VAL A 9 -10.54 -33.53 34.11
CA VAL A 9 -9.21 -32.95 33.93
C VAL A 9 -9.01 -32.38 32.52
N ASP A 10 -9.62 -32.98 31.52
CA ASP A 10 -9.66 -32.52 30.13
C ASP A 10 -10.28 -31.13 30.02
N GLY A 11 -11.44 -30.93 30.65
CA GLY A 11 -12.15 -29.65 30.71
C GLY A 11 -11.33 -28.59 31.43
N LEU A 12 -10.65 -28.94 32.52
CA LEU A 12 -9.74 -28.02 33.23
C LEU A 12 -8.59 -27.58 32.33
N LEU A 13 -7.92 -28.51 31.64
CA LEU A 13 -6.82 -28.20 30.74
C LEU A 13 -7.27 -27.30 29.59
N VAL A 14 -8.43 -27.56 29.00
CA VAL A 14 -9.03 -26.70 27.97
C VAL A 14 -9.36 -25.30 28.54
N CYS A 15 -9.90 -25.22 29.74
CA CYS A 15 -10.18 -23.94 30.41
C CYS A 15 -8.90 -23.14 30.69
N LEU A 16 -7.79 -23.80 31.04
CA LEU A 16 -6.48 -23.18 31.24
C LEU A 16 -5.88 -22.71 29.91
N LEU A 17 -5.96 -23.51 28.84
CA LEU A 17 -5.55 -23.11 27.49
C LEU A 17 -6.29 -21.82 27.05
N ARG A 18 -7.58 -21.71 27.38
CA ARG A 18 -8.40 -20.52 27.09
C ARG A 18 -8.04 -19.28 27.92
N GLN A 19 -7.24 -19.40 28.98
CA GLN A 19 -6.74 -18.24 29.72
C GLN A 19 -5.54 -17.61 29.02
N ILE A 20 -4.86 -18.34 28.13
CA ILE A 20 -3.73 -17.79 27.39
C ILE A 20 -4.23 -16.81 26.33
N VAL A 21 -3.77 -15.57 26.42
CA VAL A 21 -4.12 -14.51 25.48
C VAL A 21 -3.09 -14.43 24.35
N GLY A 22 -3.56 -14.41 23.09
CA GLY A 22 -2.70 -14.14 21.93
C GLY A 22 -2.24 -12.68 21.88
N GLY A 23 -1.00 -12.45 21.44
CA GLY A 23 -0.38 -11.12 21.42
C GLY A 23 -0.16 -10.49 22.81
N ASP A 24 -0.20 -11.27 23.89
CA ASP A 24 0.10 -10.83 25.25
C ASP A 24 1.43 -11.44 25.74
N PHE A 25 2.46 -10.61 25.86
CA PHE A 25 3.80 -11.03 26.26
C PHE A 25 4.12 -10.71 27.74
N SER A 26 3.09 -10.47 28.56
CA SER A 26 3.28 -10.33 30.01
C SER A 26 3.84 -11.61 30.62
N GLU A 27 4.62 -11.46 31.70
CA GLU A 27 5.28 -12.57 32.39
C GLU A 27 4.28 -13.66 32.81
N GLY A 28 3.10 -13.27 33.31
CA GLY A 28 2.06 -14.23 33.73
C GLY A 28 1.47 -15.04 32.56
N ASN A 29 1.27 -14.41 31.40
CA ASN A 29 0.77 -15.11 30.21
C ASN A 29 1.82 -16.08 29.66
N LEU A 30 3.07 -15.63 29.52
CA LEU A 30 4.20 -16.46 29.06
C LEU A 30 4.50 -17.61 30.03
N TRP A 31 4.41 -17.36 31.34
CA TRP A 31 4.53 -18.40 32.36
C TRP A 31 3.47 -19.49 32.17
N LEU A 32 2.19 -19.10 31.98
CA LEU A 32 1.12 -20.07 31.76
C LEU A 32 1.33 -20.86 30.46
N CYS A 33 1.76 -20.22 29.36
CA CYS A 33 2.16 -20.90 28.12
C CYS A 33 3.21 -21.97 28.41
N SER A 34 4.25 -21.60 29.17
CA SER A 34 5.40 -22.45 29.48
C SER A 34 5.05 -23.64 30.36
N GLU A 35 4.26 -23.42 31.41
CA GLU A 35 3.86 -24.49 32.31
C GLU A 35 2.92 -25.50 31.63
N LEU A 36 1.95 -25.01 30.84
CA LEU A 36 1.03 -25.90 30.14
C LEU A 36 1.76 -26.74 29.08
N VAL A 37 2.69 -26.18 28.30
CA VAL A 37 3.41 -26.96 27.27
C VAL A 37 4.31 -28.01 27.92
N ARG A 38 4.94 -27.68 29.05
CA ARG A 38 5.70 -28.66 29.85
C ARG A 38 4.82 -29.77 30.36
N ILE A 39 3.60 -29.47 30.84
CA ILE A 39 2.65 -30.48 31.28
C ILE A 39 2.25 -31.41 30.11
N PHE A 40 1.93 -30.85 28.94
CA PHE A 40 1.58 -31.65 27.77
C PHE A 40 2.72 -32.56 27.29
N LEU A 41 3.96 -32.08 27.34
CA LEU A 41 5.15 -32.87 27.00
C LEU A 41 5.45 -33.93 28.06
N ALA A 42 5.41 -33.56 29.35
CA ALA A 42 5.76 -34.45 30.46
C ALA A 42 4.72 -35.55 30.71
N LYS A 43 3.44 -35.28 30.40
CA LYS A 43 2.33 -36.22 30.58
C LYS A 43 1.79 -36.75 29.25
N TRP A 44 2.62 -36.72 28.21
CA TRP A 44 2.27 -37.08 26.84
C TRP A 44 1.54 -38.42 26.73
N ASP A 45 2.13 -39.50 27.24
CA ASP A 45 1.57 -40.86 27.08
C ASP A 45 0.21 -41.00 27.78
N CYS A 46 0.10 -40.50 29.01
CA CYS A 46 -1.15 -40.50 29.77
C CYS A 46 -2.26 -39.70 29.07
N LEU A 47 -1.94 -38.52 28.53
CA LEU A 47 -2.91 -37.69 27.81
C LEU A 47 -3.29 -38.29 26.45
N LEU A 48 -2.38 -39.01 25.80
CA LEU A 48 -2.66 -39.67 24.53
C LEU A 48 -3.60 -40.87 24.71
N GLU A 49 -3.44 -41.63 25.79
CA GLU A 49 -4.27 -42.80 26.11
C GLU A 49 -5.65 -42.40 26.63
N GLU A 50 -5.70 -41.51 27.61
CA GLU A 50 -6.95 -41.19 28.32
C GLU A 50 -7.73 -40.05 27.65
N GLU A 51 -7.05 -38.97 27.23
CA GLU A 51 -7.69 -37.71 26.81
C GLU A 51 -7.10 -37.11 25.50
N PRO A 52 -7.01 -37.87 24.40
CA PRO A 52 -6.30 -37.47 23.19
C PRO A 52 -6.86 -36.21 22.52
N LEU A 53 -8.11 -35.86 22.79
CA LEU A 53 -8.74 -34.66 22.27
C LEU A 53 -8.16 -33.37 22.87
N VAL A 54 -7.64 -33.41 24.09
CA VAL A 54 -6.99 -32.25 24.71
C VAL A 54 -5.74 -31.88 23.92
N LEU A 55 -5.01 -32.87 23.38
CA LEU A 55 -3.83 -32.63 22.53
C LEU A 55 -4.20 -31.86 21.25
N THR A 56 -5.39 -32.10 20.68
CA THR A 56 -5.87 -31.31 19.52
C THR A 56 -6.16 -29.86 19.88
N SER A 57 -6.72 -29.63 21.07
CA SER A 57 -6.96 -28.28 21.59
C SER A 57 -5.64 -27.56 21.88
N ALA A 58 -4.70 -28.25 22.52
CA ALA A 58 -3.36 -27.73 22.79
C ALA A 58 -2.62 -27.41 21.48
N LEU A 59 -2.62 -28.31 20.50
CA LEU A 59 -2.01 -28.07 19.19
C LEU A 59 -2.56 -26.81 18.53
N TYR A 60 -3.89 -26.67 18.45
CA TYR A 60 -4.50 -25.49 17.84
C TYR A 60 -4.10 -24.19 18.57
N THR A 61 -4.09 -24.22 19.90
CA THR A 61 -3.68 -23.08 20.74
C THR A 61 -2.22 -22.72 20.51
N TYR A 62 -1.30 -23.69 20.54
CA TYR A 62 0.14 -23.44 20.43
C TYR A 62 0.58 -23.06 19.02
N LEU A 63 -0.02 -23.62 17.95
CA LEU A 63 0.26 -23.15 16.58
C LEU A 63 -0.06 -21.66 16.44
N ARG A 64 -1.17 -21.21 17.04
CA ARG A 64 -1.58 -19.82 17.00
C ARG A 64 -0.71 -18.91 17.87
N LEU A 65 -0.33 -19.35 19.07
CA LEU A 65 0.57 -18.61 19.97
C LEU A 65 1.97 -18.48 19.38
N LEU A 66 2.50 -19.58 18.84
CA LEU A 66 3.82 -19.62 18.26
C LEU A 66 3.95 -18.62 17.11
N ALA A 67 2.89 -18.43 16.31
CA ALA A 67 2.88 -17.39 15.28
C ALA A 67 3.09 -15.98 15.85
N ASP A 68 2.56 -15.67 17.04
CA ASP A 68 2.82 -14.39 17.73
C ASP A 68 4.26 -14.37 18.29
N HIS A 69 4.70 -15.45 18.92
CA HIS A 69 6.02 -15.54 19.54
C HIS A 69 7.15 -15.40 18.49
N CYS A 70 7.00 -16.02 17.31
CA CYS A 70 7.96 -15.92 16.21
C CYS A 70 8.11 -14.50 15.64
N MET A 71 7.11 -13.62 15.81
CA MET A 71 7.19 -12.23 15.34
C MET A 71 8.13 -11.35 16.18
N LEU A 72 8.45 -11.77 17.41
CA LEU A 72 9.37 -11.05 18.29
C LEU A 72 10.79 -11.63 18.20
N VAL A 73 11.73 -10.78 17.79
CA VAL A 73 13.16 -11.10 17.67
C VAL A 73 13.89 -10.57 18.92
N ASN A 74 14.84 -11.35 19.47
CA ASN A 74 15.77 -10.97 20.55
C ASN A 74 15.26 -11.05 22.02
N ASN A 75 14.42 -12.02 22.39
CA ASN A 75 14.12 -12.28 23.82
C ASN A 75 14.56 -13.71 24.23
N ALA A 76 15.66 -13.83 24.97
CA ALA A 76 16.25 -15.11 25.35
C ALA A 76 15.30 -16.03 26.14
N ASN A 77 14.45 -15.47 27.01
CA ASN A 77 13.46 -16.25 27.75
C ASN A 77 12.34 -16.76 26.84
N LEU A 78 12.02 -16.01 25.79
CA LEU A 78 11.02 -16.41 24.80
C LEU A 78 11.54 -17.51 23.88
N GLU A 79 12.84 -17.52 23.54
CA GLU A 79 13.43 -18.57 22.68
C GLU A 79 13.30 -19.98 23.29
N ALA A 80 13.52 -20.11 24.60
CA ALA A 80 13.34 -21.40 25.28
C ALA A 80 11.87 -21.87 25.24
N LEU A 81 10.92 -20.94 25.40
CA LEU A 81 9.49 -21.24 25.28
C LEU A 81 9.13 -21.64 23.85
N LYS A 82 9.57 -20.86 22.84
CA LYS A 82 9.35 -21.18 21.42
C LYS A 82 9.80 -22.59 21.08
N GLN A 83 10.98 -23.00 21.56
CA GLN A 83 11.48 -24.35 21.29
C GLN A 83 10.54 -25.42 21.86
N LEU A 84 10.07 -25.25 23.11
CA LEU A 84 9.10 -26.20 23.70
C LEU A 84 7.79 -26.26 22.92
N GLU A 85 7.29 -25.12 22.43
CA GLU A 85 6.07 -25.03 21.64
C GLU A 85 6.25 -25.69 20.26
N ILE A 86 7.39 -25.46 19.60
CA ILE A 86 7.78 -26.11 18.35
C ILE A 86 7.84 -27.62 18.56
N ASP A 87 8.58 -28.08 19.56
CA ASP A 87 8.76 -29.50 19.86
C ASP A 87 7.42 -30.19 20.10
N PHE A 88 6.55 -29.58 20.91
CA PHE A 88 5.20 -30.08 21.15
C PHE A 88 4.36 -30.15 19.86
N CYS A 89 4.27 -29.06 19.11
CA CYS A 89 3.45 -29.00 17.90
C CYS A 89 3.94 -29.99 16.83
N VAL A 90 5.26 -30.06 16.62
CA VAL A 90 5.90 -30.99 15.69
C VAL A 90 5.64 -32.43 16.13
N LYS A 91 5.74 -32.73 17.44
CA LYS A 91 5.45 -34.07 17.97
C LYS A 91 4.02 -34.49 17.65
N VAL A 92 3.02 -33.66 17.91
CA VAL A 92 1.62 -33.97 17.58
C VAL A 92 1.44 -34.14 16.06
N LEU A 93 1.98 -33.23 15.25
CA LEU A 93 1.83 -33.27 13.78
C LEU A 93 2.55 -34.47 13.15
N ARG A 94 3.68 -34.92 13.70
CA ARG A 94 4.48 -36.02 13.13
C ARG A 94 4.08 -37.38 13.67
N GLU A 95 3.79 -37.49 14.96
CA GLU A 95 3.52 -38.76 15.62
C GLU A 95 2.02 -39.08 15.65
N GLN A 96 1.15 -38.07 15.76
CA GLN A 96 -0.29 -38.23 15.98
C GLN A 96 -1.15 -37.48 14.95
N PHE A 97 -0.73 -37.50 13.68
CA PHE A 97 -1.39 -36.75 12.60
C PHE A 97 -2.88 -37.07 12.41
N HIS A 98 -3.30 -38.29 12.72
CA HIS A 98 -4.71 -38.69 12.69
C HIS A 98 -5.60 -37.86 13.64
N LEU A 99 -5.05 -37.39 14.77
CA LEU A 99 -5.74 -36.47 15.68
C LEU A 99 -5.87 -35.07 15.06
N CYS A 100 -4.85 -34.63 14.31
CA CYS A 100 -4.83 -33.33 13.63
C CYS A 100 -5.97 -33.20 12.62
N LEU A 101 -6.36 -34.29 11.94
CA LEU A 101 -7.52 -34.32 11.04
C LEU A 101 -8.83 -33.90 11.73
N ARG A 102 -8.95 -34.11 13.05
CA ARG A 102 -10.15 -33.72 13.83
C ARG A 102 -10.25 -32.21 14.05
N ILE A 103 -9.21 -31.43 13.72
CA ILE A 103 -9.27 -29.97 13.74
C ILE A 103 -10.02 -29.47 12.51
N GLY A 104 -9.80 -30.06 11.35
CA GLY A 104 -10.40 -29.65 10.09
C GLY A 104 -9.64 -28.50 9.42
N ARG A 105 -10.33 -27.79 8.51
CA ARG A 105 -9.73 -26.78 7.63
C ARG A 105 -8.92 -25.70 8.36
N ASP A 106 -9.31 -25.26 9.55
CA ASP A 106 -8.56 -24.21 10.27
C ASP A 106 -7.16 -24.66 10.70
N LEU A 107 -6.84 -25.97 10.72
CA LEU A 107 -5.46 -26.41 10.92
C LEU A 107 -4.54 -25.85 9.83
N ILE A 108 -5.00 -25.90 8.57
CA ILE A 108 -4.25 -25.39 7.43
C ILE A 108 -4.06 -23.88 7.55
N ARG A 109 -5.12 -23.17 7.98
CA ARG A 109 -5.07 -21.73 8.24
C ARG A 109 -4.03 -21.35 9.28
N VAL A 110 -3.95 -22.05 10.41
CA VAL A 110 -2.96 -21.70 11.46
C VAL A 110 -1.55 -22.18 11.13
N LEU A 111 -1.41 -23.28 10.38
CA LEU A 111 -0.10 -23.76 9.91
C LEU A 111 0.55 -22.82 8.90
N GLN A 112 -0.24 -22.10 8.10
CA GLN A 112 0.30 -21.21 7.07
C GLN A 112 1.11 -20.06 7.68
N ASP A 113 0.70 -19.57 8.87
CA ASP A 113 1.37 -18.47 9.58
C ASP A 113 2.76 -18.88 10.06
N LEU A 114 3.03 -20.19 10.18
CA LEU A 114 4.30 -20.77 10.61
C LEU A 114 5.18 -21.29 9.46
N ALA A 115 4.80 -21.10 8.19
CA ALA A 115 5.56 -21.62 7.05
C ALA A 115 7.02 -21.10 6.95
N HIS A 116 7.30 -19.97 7.60
CA HIS A 116 8.64 -19.40 7.69
C HIS A 116 9.57 -20.20 8.62
N VAL A 117 9.03 -20.88 9.64
CA VAL A 117 9.75 -21.68 10.63
C VAL A 117 10.21 -23.02 10.01
N PRO A 118 11.49 -23.43 10.16
CA PRO A 118 12.06 -24.58 9.43
C PRO A 118 11.31 -25.90 9.61
N GLU A 119 10.91 -26.23 10.83
CA GLU A 119 10.22 -27.48 11.19
C GLU A 119 8.84 -27.56 10.53
N PHE A 120 8.10 -26.45 10.55
CA PHE A 120 6.79 -26.34 9.92
C PHE A 120 6.90 -26.27 8.40
N ARG A 121 7.95 -25.65 7.84
CA ARG A 121 8.24 -25.71 6.40
C ARG A 121 8.45 -27.15 5.94
N ALA A 122 9.15 -27.97 6.73
CA ALA A 122 9.31 -29.38 6.44
C ALA A 122 7.99 -30.16 6.53
N ILE A 123 7.12 -29.82 7.49
CA ILE A 123 5.76 -30.39 7.59
C ILE A 123 4.93 -30.02 6.36
N TRP A 124 4.95 -28.74 5.94
CA TRP A 124 4.28 -28.27 4.73
C TRP A 124 4.74 -28.99 3.47
N LYS A 125 6.06 -29.17 3.32
CA LYS A 125 6.62 -29.93 2.20
C LYS A 125 6.09 -31.36 2.15
N ASP A 126 6.01 -32.02 3.31
CA ASP A 126 5.48 -33.38 3.38
C ASP A 126 3.97 -33.42 3.20
N LEU A 127 3.23 -32.41 3.68
CA LEU A 127 1.78 -32.30 3.51
C LEU A 127 1.35 -32.21 2.04
N VAL A 128 2.12 -31.46 1.25
CA VAL A 128 1.82 -31.22 -0.18
C VAL A 128 2.45 -32.29 -1.08
N LEU A 129 3.70 -32.71 -0.81
CA LEU A 129 4.45 -33.56 -1.74
C LEU A 129 4.55 -35.03 -1.29
N ASN A 130 4.45 -35.33 0.01
CA ASN A 130 4.69 -36.67 0.55
C ASN A 130 3.71 -37.06 1.69
N PRO A 131 2.39 -37.04 1.45
CA PRO A 131 1.38 -37.25 2.49
C PRO A 131 1.49 -38.61 3.19
N SER A 132 2.07 -39.62 2.53
CA SER A 132 2.33 -40.95 3.09
C SER A 132 3.27 -40.94 4.32
N LYS A 133 4.10 -39.90 4.49
CA LYS A 133 4.99 -39.77 5.66
C LYS A 133 4.26 -39.62 6.99
N PHE A 134 3.02 -39.14 6.98
CA PHE A 134 2.22 -39.00 8.20
C PHE A 134 1.61 -40.32 8.68
N LYS A 135 1.79 -41.42 7.91
CA LYS A 135 1.39 -42.79 8.27
C LYS A 135 -0.04 -42.91 8.80
N THR A 136 -0.94 -42.03 8.35
CA THR A 136 -2.32 -41.97 8.80
C THR A 136 -3.22 -42.63 7.75
N PRO A 137 -3.90 -43.74 8.09
CA PRO A 137 -4.79 -44.41 7.15
C PRO A 137 -5.90 -43.46 6.66
N GLY A 138 -6.10 -43.42 5.34
CA GLY A 138 -7.13 -42.60 4.71
C GLY A 138 -6.76 -41.14 4.47
N PHE A 139 -5.57 -40.68 4.89
CA PHE A 139 -5.05 -39.38 4.47
C PHE A 139 -4.35 -39.48 3.12
N SER A 140 -5.00 -38.94 2.08
CA SER A 140 -4.45 -38.91 0.72
C SER A 140 -3.75 -37.60 0.40
N ASP A 141 -4.38 -36.48 0.73
CA ASP A 141 -3.98 -35.15 0.30
C ASP A 141 -4.62 -34.06 1.19
N ILE A 142 -4.13 -32.83 1.02
CA ILE A 142 -4.58 -31.66 1.78
C ILE A 142 -6.07 -31.32 1.59
N SER A 143 -6.70 -31.73 0.47
CA SER A 143 -8.11 -31.46 0.22
C SER A 143 -9.05 -32.11 1.24
N GLN A 144 -8.59 -33.15 1.94
CA GLN A 144 -9.34 -33.73 3.06
C GLN A 144 -9.52 -32.73 4.21
N PHE A 145 -8.52 -31.89 4.50
CA PHE A 145 -8.66 -30.82 5.49
C PHE A 145 -9.67 -29.78 5.02
N TYR A 146 -9.59 -29.34 3.75
CA TYR A 146 -10.52 -28.38 3.18
C TYR A 146 -11.98 -28.82 3.32
N ARG A 147 -12.27 -30.10 3.03
CA ARG A 147 -13.62 -30.68 3.14
C ARG A 147 -14.06 -30.93 4.59
N THR A 148 -13.14 -30.98 5.54
CA THR A 148 -13.45 -31.24 6.95
C THR A 148 -13.73 -29.94 7.68
N ARG A 149 -14.99 -29.72 8.06
CA ARG A 149 -15.40 -28.55 8.83
C ARG A 149 -14.71 -28.50 10.20
N THR A 150 -14.20 -27.33 10.55
CA THR A 150 -13.69 -27.04 11.89
C THR A 150 -14.81 -26.95 12.92
N SER A 151 -14.69 -27.67 14.03
CA SER A 151 -15.62 -27.52 15.16
C SER A 151 -15.49 -26.14 15.81
N SER A 152 -16.62 -25.53 16.19
CA SER A 152 -16.65 -24.22 16.86
C SER A 152 -15.88 -24.18 18.18
N ARG A 153 -15.60 -25.36 18.79
CA ARG A 153 -14.76 -25.48 19.98
C ARG A 153 -13.36 -24.88 19.78
N TYR A 154 -12.78 -24.98 18.59
CA TYR A 154 -11.45 -24.45 18.32
C TYR A 154 -11.45 -22.93 18.21
N SER A 155 -12.54 -22.33 17.70
CA SER A 155 -12.73 -20.87 17.69
C SER A 155 -12.83 -20.30 19.12
N LEU A 156 -13.32 -21.09 20.09
CA LEU A 156 -13.37 -20.70 21.50
C LEU A 156 -12.00 -20.77 22.20
N LEU A 157 -11.06 -21.59 21.71
CA LEU A 157 -9.75 -21.75 22.35
C LEU A 157 -8.91 -20.47 22.35
N ARG A 158 -9.18 -19.57 21.39
CA ARG A 158 -8.45 -18.30 21.22
C ARG A 158 -9.17 -17.10 21.84
N ILE A 159 -10.34 -17.34 22.44
CA ILE A 159 -11.16 -16.30 23.07
C ILE A 159 -11.28 -16.63 24.56
N THR A 160 -10.78 -15.74 25.41
CA THR A 160 -10.88 -15.91 26.85
C THR A 160 -12.34 -15.90 27.29
N PRO A 161 -12.71 -16.53 28.43
CA PRO A 161 -14.08 -16.50 28.93
C PRO A 161 -14.63 -15.08 29.10
N GLU A 162 -13.77 -14.12 29.47
CA GLU A 162 -14.18 -12.73 29.60
C GLU A 162 -14.46 -12.06 28.25
N MET A 163 -13.58 -12.26 27.26
CA MET A 163 -13.82 -11.76 25.89
C MET A 163 -15.10 -12.34 25.32
N GLU A 164 -15.32 -13.65 25.49
CA GLU A 164 -16.54 -14.34 25.05
C GLU A 164 -17.78 -13.71 25.68
N THR A 165 -17.76 -13.47 26.99
CA THR A 165 -18.88 -12.87 27.72
C THR A 165 -19.23 -11.49 27.16
N GLN A 166 -18.23 -10.63 26.94
CA GLN A 166 -18.46 -9.29 26.41
C GLN A 166 -18.90 -9.29 24.94
N LEU A 167 -18.32 -10.15 24.10
CA LEU A 167 -18.71 -10.28 22.70
C LEU A 167 -20.13 -10.84 22.56
N ARG A 168 -20.50 -11.86 23.35
CA ARG A 168 -21.87 -12.38 23.36
C ARG A 168 -22.85 -11.33 23.87
N PHE A 169 -22.49 -10.58 24.91
CA PHE A 169 -23.34 -9.49 25.40
C PHE A 169 -23.60 -8.44 24.31
N LEU A 170 -22.54 -8.02 23.60
CA LEU A 170 -22.65 -7.11 22.46
C LEU A 170 -23.62 -7.62 21.40
N LEU A 171 -23.49 -8.90 21.01
CA LEU A 171 -24.23 -9.49 19.88
C LEU A 171 -25.60 -10.07 20.26
N THR A 172 -25.97 -10.03 21.54
CA THR A 172 -27.25 -10.58 22.04
C THR A 172 -28.13 -9.53 22.72
N HIS A 173 -27.53 -8.48 23.30
CA HIS A 173 -28.25 -7.53 24.15
C HIS A 173 -28.08 -6.06 23.76
N VAL A 174 -26.99 -5.70 23.07
CA VAL A 174 -26.75 -4.29 22.72
C VAL A 174 -27.50 -3.94 21.44
N LYS A 175 -28.19 -2.80 21.47
CA LYS A 175 -28.96 -2.29 20.33
C LYS A 175 -28.07 -1.62 19.29
N LEU A 176 -28.43 -1.76 18.02
CA LEU A 176 -27.79 -1.07 16.92
C LEU A 176 -27.95 0.45 17.09
N GLY A 177 -26.83 1.17 16.98
CA GLY A 177 -26.72 2.61 17.24
C GLY A 177 -26.04 2.93 18.58
N THR A 178 -26.06 2.03 19.57
CA THR A 178 -25.44 2.25 20.89
C THR A 178 -24.16 1.45 21.12
N GLN A 179 -23.72 0.68 20.11
CA GLN A 179 -22.59 -0.25 20.21
C GLN A 179 -21.23 0.42 20.41
N ARG A 180 -21.08 1.69 20.02
CA ARG A 180 -19.79 2.39 19.98
C ARG A 180 -19.04 2.31 21.31
N ARG A 181 -19.72 2.62 22.41
CA ARG A 181 -19.11 2.61 23.76
C ARG A 181 -18.69 1.20 24.18
N HIS A 182 -19.50 0.18 23.88
CA HIS A 182 -19.18 -1.21 24.19
C HIS A 182 -17.96 -1.71 23.40
N LEU A 183 -17.88 -1.36 22.11
CA LEU A 183 -16.74 -1.69 21.25
C LEU A 183 -15.48 -0.94 21.67
N GLU A 184 -15.58 0.34 22.06
CA GLU A 184 -14.45 1.12 22.60
C GLU A 184 -13.93 0.53 23.92
N TRP A 185 -14.82 0.11 24.83
CA TRP A 185 -14.45 -0.58 26.07
C TRP A 185 -13.77 -1.92 25.81
N PHE A 186 -14.33 -2.72 24.91
CA PHE A 186 -13.74 -3.99 24.51
C PHE A 186 -12.34 -3.78 23.92
N THR A 187 -12.20 -2.80 23.02
CA THR A 187 -10.92 -2.46 22.37
C THR A 187 -9.90 -2.01 23.40
N LYS A 188 -10.26 -1.07 24.29
CA LYS A 188 -9.36 -0.57 25.34
C LYS A 188 -8.88 -1.69 26.27
N LYS A 189 -9.75 -2.66 26.57
CA LYS A 189 -9.43 -3.74 27.50
C LYS A 189 -8.58 -4.84 26.85
N PHE A 190 -8.93 -5.28 25.64
CA PHE A 190 -8.37 -6.51 25.07
C PHE A 190 -7.47 -6.28 23.86
N LEU A 191 -7.60 -5.15 23.17
CA LEU A 191 -6.90 -4.88 21.90
C LEU A 191 -5.95 -3.67 22.00
N CYS A 192 -5.66 -3.21 23.22
CA CYS A 192 -4.69 -2.14 23.43
C CYS A 192 -3.26 -2.70 23.36
N GLY A 193 -2.51 -2.33 22.31
CA GLY A 193 -1.14 -2.79 22.05
C GLY A 193 -0.95 -3.26 20.60
N VAL A 194 0.17 -2.92 19.98
CA VAL A 194 0.46 -3.20 18.54
C VAL A 194 0.55 -4.70 18.24
N GLU A 195 0.89 -5.48 19.25
CA GLU A 195 1.02 -6.94 19.19
C GLU A 195 -0.33 -7.67 19.27
N ARG A 196 -1.34 -7.05 19.88
CA ARG A 196 -2.68 -7.63 20.07
C ARG A 196 -3.56 -7.54 18.82
N GLU A 197 -3.09 -6.89 17.76
CA GLU A 197 -3.81 -6.80 16.48
C GLU A 197 -4.03 -8.19 15.84
N THR A 198 -3.15 -9.17 16.09
CA THR A 198 -3.29 -10.53 15.52
C THR A 198 -4.55 -11.25 16.05
N LEU A 199 -5.01 -10.89 17.26
CA LEU A 199 -6.23 -11.43 17.89
C LEU A 199 -7.51 -11.10 17.11
N LEU A 200 -7.49 -10.05 16.27
CA LEU A 200 -8.65 -9.66 15.45
C LEU A 200 -9.12 -10.81 14.55
N SER A 201 -8.18 -11.58 13.99
CA SER A 201 -8.51 -12.75 13.16
C SER A 201 -9.24 -13.84 13.95
N ASP A 202 -8.81 -14.09 15.20
CA ASP A 202 -9.44 -15.06 16.09
C ASP A 202 -10.84 -14.63 16.52
N ILE A 203 -11.03 -13.32 16.80
CA ILE A 203 -12.34 -12.75 17.12
C ILE A 203 -13.30 -12.88 15.94
N VAL A 204 -12.85 -12.64 14.70
CA VAL A 204 -13.68 -12.86 13.51
C VAL A 204 -14.10 -14.32 13.38
N ARG A 205 -13.17 -15.27 13.53
CA ARG A 205 -13.51 -16.71 13.52
C ARG A 205 -14.53 -17.04 14.61
N PHE A 206 -14.41 -16.47 15.81
CA PHE A 206 -15.40 -16.64 16.86
C PHE A 206 -16.79 -16.10 16.48
N ILE A 207 -16.88 -14.88 15.97
CA ILE A 207 -18.15 -14.27 15.57
C ILE A 207 -18.82 -15.07 14.44
N CYS A 208 -18.04 -15.56 13.47
CA CYS A 208 -18.57 -16.36 12.37
C CYS A 208 -18.97 -17.78 12.81
N CYS A 209 -18.14 -18.47 13.59
CA CYS A 209 -18.24 -19.93 13.77
C CYS A 209 -18.77 -20.36 15.15
N ALA A 210 -18.69 -19.52 16.17
CA ALA A 210 -19.06 -19.86 17.56
C ALA A 210 -20.20 -19.02 18.13
N HIS A 211 -20.60 -17.94 17.44
CA HIS A 211 -21.76 -17.14 17.78
C HIS A 211 -22.80 -17.12 16.66
N HIS A 212 -23.85 -17.94 16.81
CA HIS A 212 -24.99 -17.99 15.89
C HIS A 212 -26.24 -17.49 16.62
N PRO A 213 -26.67 -16.24 16.39
CA PRO A 213 -27.86 -15.67 17.01
C PRO A 213 -29.13 -16.46 16.65
N THR A 214 -30.11 -16.47 17.55
CA THR A 214 -31.44 -17.03 17.25
C THR A 214 -32.19 -16.15 16.26
N ASN A 215 -33.19 -16.70 15.58
CA ASN A 215 -34.02 -15.93 14.63
C ASN A 215 -34.68 -14.70 15.28
N GLU A 216 -35.06 -14.80 16.55
CA GLU A 216 -35.59 -13.69 17.34
C GLU A 216 -34.58 -12.54 17.46
N ILE A 217 -33.30 -12.86 17.70
CA ILE A 217 -32.24 -11.84 17.77
C ILE A 217 -31.98 -11.25 16.40
N ILE A 218 -31.91 -12.08 15.35
CA ILE A 218 -31.67 -11.64 13.96
C ILE A 218 -32.75 -10.65 13.49
N GLN A 219 -34.00 -10.83 13.93
CA GLN A 219 -35.14 -9.96 13.59
C GLN A 219 -35.30 -8.76 14.53
N SER A 220 -34.45 -8.63 15.56
CA SER A 220 -34.53 -7.55 16.54
C SER A 220 -33.65 -6.35 16.18
N ASP A 221 -33.59 -5.35 17.06
CA ASP A 221 -32.72 -4.18 16.93
C ASP A 221 -31.32 -4.39 17.52
N VAL A 222 -30.95 -5.64 17.86
CA VAL A 222 -29.62 -5.98 18.37
C VAL A 222 -28.53 -5.82 17.30
N VAL A 223 -27.32 -5.47 17.71
CA VAL A 223 -26.15 -5.29 16.83
C VAL A 223 -25.91 -6.55 15.99
N PRO A 224 -26.03 -6.47 14.66
CA PRO A 224 -25.74 -7.60 13.79
C PRO A 224 -24.26 -7.97 13.79
N ARG A 225 -23.97 -9.25 13.56
CA ARG A 225 -22.60 -9.78 13.50
C ARG A 225 -21.71 -9.05 12.50
N TRP A 226 -22.25 -8.74 11.32
CA TRP A 226 -21.53 -8.04 10.26
C TRP A 226 -21.11 -6.61 10.69
N VAL A 227 -21.90 -5.93 11.53
CA VAL A 227 -21.56 -4.59 12.05
C VAL A 227 -20.35 -4.67 12.98
N ALA A 228 -20.33 -5.67 13.87
CA ALA A 228 -19.19 -5.88 14.76
C ALA A 228 -17.91 -6.22 13.98
N ILE A 229 -18.01 -7.08 12.95
CA ILE A 229 -16.88 -7.41 12.07
C ILE A 229 -16.39 -6.16 11.32
N GLY A 230 -17.30 -5.37 10.74
CA GLY A 230 -16.94 -4.13 10.04
C GLY A 230 -16.21 -3.14 10.93
N TRP A 231 -16.62 -3.00 12.19
CA TRP A 231 -15.90 -2.19 13.17
C TRP A 231 -14.50 -2.74 13.47
N LEU A 232 -14.38 -4.05 13.71
CA LEU A 232 -13.08 -4.70 13.98
C LEU A 232 -12.11 -4.54 12.79
N MET A 233 -12.62 -4.54 11.55
CA MET A 233 -11.79 -4.36 10.36
C MET A 233 -11.19 -2.95 10.30
N GLY A 234 -11.94 -1.94 10.77
CA GLY A 234 -11.45 -0.58 10.92
C GLY A 234 -10.37 -0.38 11.99
N LEU A 235 -10.11 -1.39 12.84
CA LEU A 235 -9.03 -1.35 13.84
C LEU A 235 -7.68 -1.83 13.30
N CYS A 236 -7.65 -2.50 12.14
CA CYS A 236 -6.42 -3.04 11.55
C CYS A 236 -5.48 -1.91 11.12
N ARG A 237 -4.23 -1.93 11.61
CA ARG A 237 -3.20 -0.94 11.19
C ARG A 237 -2.19 -1.54 10.21
N LYS A 238 -1.93 -2.85 10.32
CA LYS A 238 -0.98 -3.58 9.48
C LYS A 238 -1.67 -4.33 8.35
N ASN A 239 -1.15 -4.20 7.13
CA ASN A 239 -1.72 -4.84 5.93
C ASN A 239 -1.83 -6.37 6.04
N HIS A 240 -0.81 -7.05 6.60
CA HIS A 240 -0.85 -8.51 6.77
C HIS A 240 -1.91 -8.96 7.77
N VAL A 241 -2.15 -8.18 8.86
CA VAL A 241 -3.24 -8.46 9.81
C VAL A 241 -4.59 -8.31 9.12
N GLY A 242 -4.76 -7.24 8.33
CA GLY A 242 -5.96 -7.04 7.52
C GLY A 242 -6.21 -8.18 6.52
N ALA A 243 -5.16 -8.69 5.86
CA ALA A 243 -5.26 -9.85 4.97
C ALA A 243 -5.66 -11.12 5.74
N ASN A 244 -5.04 -11.41 6.89
CA ASN A 244 -5.37 -12.56 7.73
C ASN A 244 -6.80 -12.50 8.27
N MET A 245 -7.29 -11.30 8.60
CA MET A 245 -8.68 -11.09 9.04
C MET A 245 -9.69 -11.33 7.90
N LYS A 246 -9.41 -10.86 6.68
CA LYS A 246 -10.24 -11.17 5.50
C LYS A 246 -10.21 -12.64 5.15
N LEU A 247 -9.05 -13.30 5.27
CA LEU A 247 -8.94 -14.74 5.09
C LEU A 247 -9.77 -15.48 6.13
N ALA A 248 -9.73 -15.09 7.40
CA ALA A 248 -10.54 -15.67 8.46
C ALA A 248 -12.05 -15.50 8.20
N LEU A 249 -12.46 -14.37 7.63
CA LEU A 249 -13.85 -14.07 7.26
C LEU A 249 -14.33 -14.95 6.08
N PHE A 250 -13.50 -15.14 5.06
CA PHE A 250 -13.83 -15.94 3.87
C PHE A 250 -13.43 -17.43 3.96
N TYR A 251 -12.80 -17.87 5.05
CA TYR A 251 -12.22 -19.22 5.10
C TYR A 251 -13.25 -20.34 4.89
N ASP A 252 -14.45 -20.16 5.47
CA ASP A 252 -15.56 -21.10 5.30
C ASP A 252 -16.26 -20.95 3.94
N TRP A 253 -16.07 -19.84 3.22
CA TRP A 253 -16.56 -19.69 1.84
C TRP A 253 -15.77 -20.53 0.86
N LEU A 254 -14.44 -20.56 0.99
CA LEU A 254 -13.55 -21.24 0.04
C LEU A 254 -13.93 -22.71 -0.11
N PHE A 255 -14.34 -23.37 0.97
CA PHE A 255 -14.60 -24.81 0.98
C PHE A 255 -16.04 -25.15 1.35
N PHE A 256 -16.97 -24.23 1.11
CA PHE A 256 -18.35 -24.36 1.56
C PHE A 256 -19.09 -25.54 0.92
N ASP A 257 -19.60 -26.44 1.75
CA ASP A 257 -20.55 -27.50 1.36
C ASP A 257 -21.78 -27.47 2.27
N GLU A 258 -22.94 -27.14 1.70
CA GLU A 258 -24.22 -27.05 2.42
C GLU A 258 -24.59 -28.31 3.21
N ARG A 259 -24.06 -29.48 2.83
CA ARG A 259 -24.32 -30.74 3.52
C ARG A 259 -23.73 -30.78 4.93
N VAL A 260 -22.64 -30.06 5.16
CA VAL A 260 -21.85 -30.12 6.41
C VAL A 260 -21.63 -28.74 7.05
N ASP A 261 -21.60 -27.69 6.24
CA ASP A 261 -21.35 -26.32 6.64
C ASP A 261 -22.64 -25.56 6.96
N ASN A 262 -22.54 -24.64 7.93
CA ASN A 262 -23.67 -23.82 8.36
C ASN A 262 -23.64 -22.48 7.62
N ILE A 263 -24.78 -22.05 7.07
CA ILE A 263 -24.96 -20.74 6.44
C ILE A 263 -24.51 -19.57 7.35
N MET A 264 -24.67 -19.72 8.66
CA MET A 264 -24.26 -18.71 9.64
C MET A 264 -22.75 -18.46 9.65
N ASN A 265 -21.92 -19.35 9.12
CA ASN A 265 -20.48 -19.13 9.00
C ASN A 265 -20.12 -18.17 7.86
N ILE A 266 -20.96 -18.11 6.82
CA ILE A 266 -20.69 -17.35 5.58
C ILE A 266 -21.53 -16.07 5.47
N GLU A 267 -22.69 -16.02 6.11
CA GLU A 267 -23.61 -14.88 6.13
C GLU A 267 -22.96 -13.53 6.52
N PRO A 268 -22.10 -13.44 7.55
CA PRO A 268 -21.57 -12.15 7.98
C PRO A 268 -20.77 -11.42 6.90
N ALA A 269 -20.00 -12.15 6.09
CA ALA A 269 -19.19 -11.58 5.02
C ALA A 269 -20.08 -10.98 3.91
N MET A 270 -21.15 -11.70 3.53
CA MET A 270 -22.09 -11.25 2.51
C MET A 270 -22.83 -9.98 2.96
N LEU A 271 -23.35 -9.99 4.20
CA LEU A 271 -24.07 -8.85 4.74
C LEU A 271 -23.16 -7.64 4.93
N LEU A 272 -21.91 -7.86 5.35
CA LEU A 272 -20.92 -6.78 5.43
C LEU A 272 -20.66 -6.15 4.06
N MET A 273 -20.46 -6.96 3.02
CA MET A 273 -20.27 -6.46 1.65
C MET A 273 -21.49 -5.67 1.15
N VAL A 274 -22.71 -6.18 1.34
CA VAL A 274 -23.93 -5.54 0.83
C VAL A 274 -24.28 -4.26 1.58
N TYR A 275 -24.28 -4.31 2.92
CA TYR A 275 -24.69 -3.16 3.74
C TYR A 275 -23.62 -2.06 3.84
N SER A 276 -22.38 -2.34 3.43
CA SER A 276 -21.33 -1.32 3.37
C SER A 276 -21.43 -0.44 2.11
N ILE A 277 -22.09 -0.88 1.03
CA ILE A 277 -22.20 -0.12 -0.23
C ILE A 277 -22.65 1.34 -0.02
N PRO A 278 -23.70 1.65 0.76
CA PRO A 278 -24.19 3.04 0.87
C PRO A 278 -23.34 3.92 1.79
N ARG A 279 -22.47 3.34 2.63
CA ARG A 279 -21.80 4.06 3.74
C ARG A 279 -20.27 3.99 3.71
N CYS A 280 -19.71 2.92 3.17
CA CYS A 280 -18.29 2.61 3.17
C CYS A 280 -17.99 1.63 2.02
N ILE A 281 -18.05 2.13 0.78
CA ILE A 281 -17.86 1.32 -0.43
C ILE A 281 -16.48 0.64 -0.48
N ASP A 282 -15.46 1.28 0.09
CA ASP A 282 -14.09 0.75 0.17
C ASP A 282 -14.04 -0.61 0.87
N MET A 283 -14.90 -0.84 1.88
CA MET A 283 -15.02 -2.13 2.54
C MET A 283 -15.48 -3.21 1.55
N THR A 284 -16.52 -2.92 0.77
CA THR A 284 -17.05 -3.86 -0.23
C THR A 284 -16.03 -4.14 -1.32
N HIS A 285 -15.36 -3.11 -1.83
CA HIS A 285 -14.27 -3.27 -2.81
C HIS A 285 -13.15 -4.15 -2.26
N SER A 286 -12.65 -3.82 -1.07
CA SER A 286 -11.53 -4.52 -0.44
C SER A 286 -11.84 -5.98 -0.11
N LEU A 287 -13.10 -6.30 0.19
CA LEU A 287 -13.56 -7.67 0.43
C LEU A 287 -13.73 -8.46 -0.88
N LEU A 288 -14.32 -7.87 -1.92
CA LEU A 288 -14.48 -8.52 -3.23
C LEU A 288 -13.14 -8.76 -3.91
N GLU A 289 -12.23 -7.77 -3.90
CA GLU A 289 -10.87 -7.91 -4.39
C GLU A 289 -10.13 -9.04 -3.69
N PHE A 290 -10.24 -9.10 -2.35
CA PHE A 290 -9.61 -10.16 -1.58
C PHE A 290 -10.21 -11.54 -1.88
N LEU A 291 -11.55 -11.64 -1.97
CA LEU A 291 -12.22 -12.88 -2.33
C LEU A 291 -11.74 -13.39 -3.70
N PHE A 292 -11.61 -12.49 -4.68
CA PHE A 292 -11.07 -12.83 -6.00
C PHE A 292 -9.59 -13.20 -5.97
N LEU A 293 -8.79 -12.52 -5.16
CA LEU A 293 -7.38 -12.86 -4.98
C LEU A 293 -7.21 -14.29 -4.46
N VAL A 294 -7.94 -14.67 -3.42
CA VAL A 294 -7.86 -16.04 -2.85
C VAL A 294 -8.51 -17.07 -3.75
N LEU A 295 -9.56 -16.71 -4.49
CA LEU A 295 -10.19 -17.60 -5.46
C LEU A 295 -9.22 -18.00 -6.57
N ASP A 296 -8.38 -17.08 -7.02
CA ASP A 296 -7.41 -17.34 -8.08
C ASP A 296 -6.13 -18.00 -7.57
N ASN A 297 -5.68 -17.68 -6.35
CA ASN A 297 -4.30 -17.93 -5.93
C ASN A 297 -4.12 -18.76 -4.65
N TYR A 298 -5.19 -19.16 -3.94
CA TYR A 298 -5.02 -19.83 -2.63
C TYR A 298 -4.43 -21.24 -2.74
N ASP A 299 -5.02 -22.10 -3.58
CA ASP A 299 -4.46 -23.41 -3.95
C ASP A 299 -4.77 -23.69 -5.42
N LEU A 300 -3.76 -23.56 -6.28
CA LEU A 300 -3.89 -23.76 -7.73
C LEU A 300 -4.18 -25.22 -8.10
N GLN A 301 -3.74 -26.19 -7.30
CA GLN A 301 -3.95 -27.61 -7.58
C GLN A 301 -5.40 -28.03 -7.29
N HIS A 302 -6.02 -27.41 -6.28
CA HIS A 302 -7.39 -27.70 -5.84
C HIS A 302 -8.34 -26.54 -6.10
N ASN A 303 -8.07 -25.73 -7.13
CA ASN A 303 -8.86 -24.54 -7.46
C ASN A 303 -10.34 -24.89 -7.72
N ASP A 304 -10.63 -26.08 -8.24
CA ASP A 304 -12.00 -26.56 -8.47
C ASP A 304 -12.82 -26.67 -7.19
N ILE A 305 -12.19 -27.04 -6.06
CA ILE A 305 -12.84 -27.10 -4.75
C ILE A 305 -13.16 -25.69 -4.29
N ILE A 306 -12.24 -24.74 -4.50
CA ILE A 306 -12.39 -23.35 -4.09
C ILE A 306 -13.50 -22.65 -4.86
N VAL A 307 -13.46 -22.74 -6.19
CA VAL A 307 -14.47 -22.18 -7.09
C VAL A 307 -15.85 -22.75 -6.76
N ARG A 308 -15.94 -24.08 -6.52
CA ARG A 308 -17.18 -24.75 -6.13
C ARG A 308 -17.67 -24.28 -4.76
N GLY A 309 -16.80 -24.15 -3.78
CA GLY A 309 -17.15 -23.67 -2.44
C GLY A 309 -17.72 -22.25 -2.48
N VAL A 310 -17.01 -21.32 -3.11
CA VAL A 310 -17.46 -19.92 -3.25
C VAL A 310 -18.78 -19.84 -4.03
N SER A 311 -18.92 -20.59 -5.12
CA SER A 311 -20.16 -20.65 -5.90
C SER A 311 -21.34 -21.21 -5.08
N SER A 312 -21.09 -22.28 -4.32
CA SER A 312 -22.06 -22.89 -3.40
C SER A 312 -22.49 -21.88 -2.33
N ALA A 313 -21.55 -21.16 -1.72
CA ALA A 313 -21.82 -20.13 -0.73
C ALA A 313 -22.74 -19.03 -1.28
N PHE A 314 -22.43 -18.45 -2.45
CA PHE A 314 -23.31 -17.47 -3.11
C PHE A 314 -24.71 -18.04 -3.38
N SER A 315 -24.79 -19.26 -3.92
CA SER A 315 -26.05 -19.92 -4.24
C SER A 315 -26.94 -20.13 -3.01
N VAL A 316 -26.35 -20.60 -1.91
CA VAL A 316 -27.08 -20.87 -0.66
C VAL A 316 -27.54 -19.57 0.00
N LEU A 317 -26.69 -18.54 0.05
CA LEU A 317 -27.03 -17.23 0.61
C LEU A 317 -28.24 -16.58 -0.09
N LEU A 318 -28.34 -16.73 -1.42
CA LEU A 318 -29.50 -16.28 -2.19
C LEU A 318 -30.72 -17.14 -1.96
N ARG A 319 -30.58 -18.47 -2.10
CA ARG A 319 -31.72 -19.40 -2.00
C ARG A 319 -32.36 -19.36 -0.60
N LYS A 320 -31.56 -19.13 0.44
CA LYS A 320 -32.02 -19.00 1.83
C LYS A 320 -32.43 -17.57 2.21
N GLY A 321 -32.36 -16.62 1.26
CA GLY A 321 -32.87 -15.26 1.44
C GLY A 321 -32.04 -14.37 2.35
N VAL A 322 -30.75 -14.68 2.58
CA VAL A 322 -29.83 -13.78 3.31
C VAL A 322 -29.69 -12.46 2.57
N ILE A 323 -29.63 -12.53 1.24
CA ILE A 323 -29.78 -11.39 0.34
C ILE A 323 -30.89 -11.70 -0.68
N GLN A 324 -31.69 -10.69 -1.03
CA GLN A 324 -32.82 -10.88 -1.94
C GLN A 324 -32.40 -11.04 -3.41
N SER A 325 -31.36 -10.29 -3.82
CA SER A 325 -30.79 -10.37 -5.16
C SER A 325 -29.29 -10.06 -5.13
N LEU A 326 -28.55 -10.67 -6.07
CA LEU A 326 -27.16 -10.32 -6.36
C LEU A 326 -27.02 -8.99 -7.11
N ASP A 327 -28.11 -8.43 -7.64
CA ASP A 327 -28.09 -7.15 -8.36
C ASP A 327 -27.51 -6.02 -7.52
N VAL A 328 -27.67 -6.10 -6.20
CA VAL A 328 -27.09 -5.15 -5.26
C VAL A 328 -25.56 -5.10 -5.38
N LEU A 329 -24.91 -6.21 -5.77
CA LEU A 329 -23.47 -6.29 -6.02
C LEU A 329 -23.11 -6.18 -7.51
N THR A 330 -23.90 -6.78 -8.41
CA THR A 330 -23.57 -6.82 -9.84
C THR A 330 -24.00 -5.60 -10.63
N SER A 331 -24.99 -4.85 -10.13
CA SER A 331 -25.65 -3.75 -10.85
C SER A 331 -25.52 -2.40 -10.14
N SER A 332 -24.94 -2.35 -8.94
CA SER A 332 -24.72 -1.11 -8.19
C SER A 332 -23.67 -0.24 -8.86
N ASP A 333 -23.98 1.00 -9.24
CA ASP A 333 -23.03 1.93 -9.87
C ASP A 333 -21.94 2.44 -8.93
N ALA A 334 -22.11 2.25 -7.62
CA ALA A 334 -21.08 2.57 -6.64
C ALA A 334 -19.90 1.57 -6.68
N ILE A 335 -20.13 0.33 -7.14
CA ILE A 335 -19.09 -0.70 -7.21
C ILE A 335 -18.30 -0.55 -8.52
N SER A 336 -16.98 -0.66 -8.44
CA SER A 336 -16.10 -0.53 -9.61
C SER A 336 -16.52 -1.47 -10.75
N PRO A 337 -16.55 -1.00 -12.02
CA PRO A 337 -16.99 -1.80 -13.16
C PRO A 337 -16.26 -3.13 -13.29
N PHE A 338 -14.95 -3.14 -13.01
CA PHE A 338 -14.11 -4.34 -13.03
C PHE A 338 -14.60 -5.42 -12.06
N LEU A 339 -14.92 -5.04 -10.81
CA LEU A 339 -15.38 -5.99 -9.80
C LEU A 339 -16.79 -6.52 -10.13
N ARG A 340 -17.67 -5.66 -10.66
CA ARG A 340 -19.02 -6.06 -11.10
C ARG A 340 -18.97 -7.05 -12.24
N GLU A 341 -18.19 -6.75 -13.28
CA GLU A 341 -18.06 -7.62 -14.45
C GLU A 341 -17.45 -8.96 -14.06
N ARG A 342 -16.42 -8.94 -13.21
CA ARG A 342 -15.78 -10.16 -12.71
C ARG A 342 -16.74 -11.02 -11.88
N LEU A 343 -17.51 -10.39 -10.98
CA LEU A 343 -18.54 -11.08 -10.21
C LEU A 343 -19.62 -11.66 -11.14
N GLY A 344 -20.09 -10.87 -12.10
CA GLY A 344 -21.06 -11.29 -13.11
C GLY A 344 -20.58 -12.49 -13.94
N ARG A 345 -19.33 -12.48 -14.40
CA ARG A 345 -18.70 -13.60 -15.12
C ARG A 345 -18.60 -14.85 -14.26
N PHE A 346 -18.14 -14.71 -13.01
CA PHE A 346 -18.03 -15.81 -12.06
C PHE A 346 -19.39 -16.50 -11.82
N LEU A 347 -20.44 -15.70 -11.62
CA LEU A 347 -21.79 -16.19 -11.38
C LEU A 347 -22.48 -16.73 -12.65
N SER A 348 -22.11 -16.23 -13.83
CA SER A 348 -22.69 -16.64 -15.12
C SER A 348 -22.13 -17.97 -15.66
N GLY A 349 -20.93 -18.38 -15.23
CA GLY A 349 -20.37 -19.71 -15.51
C GLY A 349 -21.23 -20.90 -15.02
N ARG A 350 -22.35 -20.61 -14.34
CA ARG A 350 -23.34 -21.53 -13.77
C ARG A 350 -24.24 -22.25 -14.79
N LYS A 351 -24.29 -21.83 -16.06
CA LYS A 351 -25.22 -22.42 -17.05
C LYS A 351 -24.66 -23.66 -17.78
N MET A 352 -24.24 -24.70 -17.05
CA MET A 352 -24.25 -26.08 -17.58
C MET A 352 -24.12 -27.09 -16.43
N GLY A 353 -25.25 -27.52 -15.86
CA GLY A 353 -25.31 -28.64 -14.93
C GLY A 353 -26.25 -28.41 -13.76
N PHE A 354 -27.38 -29.14 -13.78
CA PHE A 354 -28.33 -29.36 -12.67
C PHE A 354 -29.32 -28.23 -12.34
N ILE A 355 -30.36 -28.13 -13.16
CA ILE A 355 -31.74 -27.93 -12.68
C ILE A 355 -32.65 -28.91 -13.44
N LYS A 356 -32.91 -30.07 -12.84
CA LYS A 356 -34.20 -30.76 -12.98
C LYS A 356 -34.62 -31.15 -11.58
N ASP A 357 -35.89 -30.86 -11.31
CA ASP A 357 -36.67 -31.22 -10.12
C ASP A 357 -36.55 -30.27 -8.93
N LEU A 358 -37.45 -29.29 -8.86
CA LEU A 358 -38.60 -29.28 -7.93
C LEU A 358 -39.41 -27.99 -8.10
N GLN A 359 -40.73 -28.15 -8.28
CA GLN A 359 -41.73 -27.09 -8.43
C GLN A 359 -41.95 -26.30 -7.11
N PRO A 360 -42.38 -25.03 -7.16
CA PRO A 360 -42.66 -24.23 -5.98
C PRO A 360 -44.09 -24.45 -5.48
N GLU A 361 -44.25 -24.81 -4.20
CA GLU A 361 -45.53 -24.68 -3.50
C GLU A 361 -45.67 -23.28 -2.89
N ASN A 362 -46.85 -22.71 -3.11
CA ASN A 362 -47.31 -21.38 -2.71
C ASN A 362 -47.28 -21.14 -1.20
N PHE A 363 -46.82 -19.96 -0.75
CA PHE A 363 -47.30 -19.25 0.44
C PHE A 363 -46.93 -17.74 0.36
N PRO A 364 -47.64 -16.85 1.09
CA PRO A 364 -48.17 -15.62 0.53
C PRO A 364 -47.32 -14.38 0.84
N HIS A 365 -47.46 -13.40 -0.04
CA HIS A 365 -47.03 -12.02 0.13
C HIS A 365 -47.53 -11.44 1.46
N ASN A 366 -46.58 -10.90 2.23
CA ASN A 366 -46.68 -9.64 2.97
C ASN A 366 -45.49 -9.58 3.91
N PHE A 367 -44.49 -8.71 3.66
CA PHE A 367 -43.84 -7.91 4.69
C PHE A 367 -43.13 -6.71 4.06
N LEU A 368 -43.23 -5.61 4.79
CA LEU A 368 -43.15 -4.23 4.38
C LEU A 368 -41.71 -3.73 4.14
N THR A 369 -41.64 -2.69 3.31
CA THR A 369 -40.53 -1.78 3.06
C THR A 369 -39.80 -1.32 4.34
N PRO A 370 -38.47 -1.09 4.32
CA PRO A 370 -37.75 -0.62 5.50
C PRO A 370 -38.12 0.84 5.85
N PRO A 371 -38.15 1.21 7.14
CA PRO A 371 -38.45 2.57 7.57
C PRO A 371 -37.26 3.50 7.31
N SER A 372 -37.53 4.64 6.67
CA SER A 372 -36.63 5.79 6.61
C SER A 372 -36.43 6.37 8.02
N LEU A 373 -35.20 6.46 8.49
CA LEU A 373 -34.87 7.22 9.70
C LEU A 373 -34.65 8.72 9.38
N PRO A 374 -34.93 9.62 10.35
CA PRO A 374 -35.19 11.04 10.11
C PRO A 374 -33.90 11.87 10.05
N ASN A 375 -33.86 12.81 9.11
CA ASN A 375 -32.90 13.91 9.11
C ASN A 375 -33.27 14.91 10.23
N SER A 376 -32.35 15.19 11.14
CA SER A 376 -32.43 16.36 12.03
C SER A 376 -31.62 17.51 11.44
N SER A 377 -32.32 18.60 11.16
CA SER A 377 -31.92 19.88 10.60
C SER A 377 -31.08 20.76 11.54
N CYS A 378 -30.33 21.71 10.95
CA CYS A 378 -30.13 23.14 11.33
C CYS A 378 -28.81 23.62 10.66
N VAL A 379 -28.66 24.74 9.91
CA VAL A 379 -29.45 25.96 9.65
C VAL A 379 -29.04 26.51 8.26
N GLU A 380 -30.01 27.11 7.56
CA GLU A 380 -29.95 27.75 6.23
C GLU A 380 -29.18 29.08 6.19
N THR A 381 -28.68 29.48 5.01
CA THR A 381 -28.97 30.83 4.43
C THR A 381 -28.85 30.83 2.88
N VAL A 382 -30.02 30.79 2.24
CA VAL A 382 -30.55 31.51 1.05
C VAL A 382 -29.64 31.89 -0.13
N ALA A 383 -30.01 31.40 -1.32
CA ALA A 383 -29.83 32.06 -2.62
C ALA A 383 -31.21 32.33 -3.27
N PRO A 384 -31.41 33.46 -3.99
CA PRO A 384 -32.72 33.80 -4.55
C PRO A 384 -32.95 33.22 -5.95
N SER A 385 -34.19 32.79 -6.19
CA SER A 385 -34.73 32.38 -7.50
C SER A 385 -35.17 33.58 -8.34
N LEU A 386 -35.19 33.44 -9.67
CA LEU A 386 -36.24 34.02 -10.51
C LEU A 386 -36.51 33.21 -11.79
N LYS A 387 -37.80 33.14 -12.12
CA LYS A 387 -38.53 32.28 -13.07
C LYS A 387 -38.45 32.75 -14.54
N GLY A 388 -38.86 31.85 -15.45
CA GLY A 388 -39.53 32.15 -16.72
C GLY A 388 -39.05 31.26 -17.88
N GLN A 389 -39.55 30.03 -18.06
CA GLN A 389 -40.80 29.62 -18.76
C GLN A 389 -40.79 29.95 -20.28
N LEU A 390 -40.67 28.94 -21.15
CA LEU A 390 -41.68 28.57 -22.18
C LEU A 390 -41.17 27.51 -23.18
N THR A 391 -42.15 26.70 -23.58
CA THR A 391 -42.26 25.48 -24.39
C THR A 391 -42.02 25.62 -25.91
N CYS A 392 -41.63 24.51 -26.58
CA CYS A 392 -42.45 23.73 -27.55
C CYS A 392 -41.74 23.32 -28.88
N THR A 393 -41.75 22.00 -29.12
CA THR A 393 -41.92 21.20 -30.37
C THR A 393 -41.08 21.40 -31.65
N GLN A 394 -40.64 20.24 -32.16
CA GLN A 394 -40.18 19.91 -33.51
C GLN A 394 -41.29 20.04 -34.57
N GLU A 395 -40.93 20.39 -35.82
CA GLU A 395 -41.39 19.70 -37.04
C GLU A 395 -40.57 20.12 -38.30
N ASP A 396 -40.64 19.26 -39.31
CA ASP A 396 -39.77 19.01 -40.47
C ASP A 396 -39.82 20.00 -41.67
N GLY A 397 -38.84 19.85 -42.59
CA GLY A 397 -39.16 19.78 -44.04
C GLY A 397 -38.42 20.67 -45.06
N PHE A 398 -37.34 20.12 -45.63
CA PHE A 398 -36.84 20.16 -47.04
C PHE A 398 -36.71 21.45 -47.92
N ALA A 399 -35.48 21.59 -48.48
CA ALA A 399 -35.04 22.05 -49.83
C ALA A 399 -35.49 23.44 -50.36
N THR A 400 -34.67 24.33 -50.94
CA THR A 400 -33.76 24.18 -52.10
C THR A 400 -32.94 25.50 -52.27
N LYS A 401 -31.73 25.44 -52.85
CA LYS A 401 -30.76 26.55 -53.18
C LYS A 401 -31.27 27.48 -54.35
N PRO A 402 -30.48 28.36 -55.04
CA PRO A 402 -29.10 28.94 -54.88
C PRO A 402 -29.06 30.50 -55.15
N VAL A 403 -27.95 31.27 -55.11
CA VAL A 403 -26.92 31.56 -56.16
C VAL A 403 -26.16 32.84 -55.66
N ASP A 404 -24.88 32.80 -55.30
CA ASP A 404 -23.63 33.03 -56.06
C ASP A 404 -23.03 34.45 -55.96
N SER A 405 -21.74 34.50 -55.64
CA SER A 405 -20.74 35.29 -56.38
C SER A 405 -19.38 34.60 -56.16
N SER A 406 -19.01 33.76 -57.13
CA SER A 406 -18.07 34.03 -58.22
C SER A 406 -16.61 33.75 -57.85
N VAL A 407 -16.16 32.61 -58.37
CA VAL A 407 -14.78 32.10 -58.48
C VAL A 407 -14.02 32.91 -59.56
N PRO A 408 -12.67 32.85 -59.60
CA PRO A 408 -12.10 32.20 -60.78
C PRO A 408 -11.06 31.12 -60.43
N SER A 409 -11.23 29.99 -61.10
CA SER A 409 -10.47 28.77 -61.02
C SER A 409 -9.34 28.82 -62.05
N ILE A 410 -8.12 28.63 -61.60
CA ILE A 410 -6.99 28.11 -62.38
C ILE A 410 -6.65 26.78 -61.69
N VAL A 411 -7.18 25.66 -62.20
CA VAL A 411 -6.46 24.69 -63.04
C VAL A 411 -5.26 24.06 -62.30
N THR A 412 -5.52 22.86 -61.79
CA THR A 412 -4.59 21.74 -61.54
C THR A 412 -3.28 22.01 -60.80
N SER A 413 -3.22 21.55 -59.55
CA SER A 413 -2.10 20.70 -59.12
C SER A 413 -2.64 19.60 -58.18
N GLU A 414 -3.23 18.56 -58.78
CA GLU A 414 -3.55 17.25 -58.19
C GLU A 414 -2.27 16.45 -57.81
N ARG A 415 -1.22 17.09 -57.29
CA ARG A 415 0.08 16.42 -57.08
C ARG A 415 0.62 16.39 -55.66
N GLN A 416 -0.13 16.81 -54.64
CA GLN A 416 0.43 16.88 -53.26
C GLN A 416 -0.37 16.26 -52.12
N VAL A 417 -1.61 15.81 -52.33
CA VAL A 417 -2.36 15.00 -51.33
C VAL A 417 -2.08 13.50 -51.49
N VAL A 418 -1.64 13.08 -52.67
CA VAL A 418 -1.41 11.69 -53.09
C VAL A 418 -0.16 11.05 -52.45
N SER A 419 0.69 11.81 -51.76
CA SER A 419 1.93 11.30 -51.15
C SER A 419 1.68 10.69 -49.76
N ALA A 420 0.98 11.40 -48.87
CA ALA A 420 0.71 10.92 -47.52
C ALA A 420 -0.29 9.74 -47.52
N GLU A 421 -1.32 9.78 -48.36
CA GLU A 421 -2.31 8.69 -48.47
C GLU A 421 -1.69 7.40 -49.02
N ASN A 422 -0.80 7.46 -50.02
CA ASN A 422 -0.12 6.27 -50.54
C ASN A 422 0.89 5.68 -49.54
N LEU A 423 1.59 6.54 -48.79
CA LEU A 423 2.57 6.13 -47.78
C LEU A 423 1.85 5.46 -46.59
N VAL A 424 0.67 5.96 -46.23
CA VAL A 424 -0.23 5.42 -45.18
C VAL A 424 -0.94 4.13 -45.62
N GLN A 425 -1.40 4.05 -46.86
CA GLN A 425 -2.09 2.85 -47.36
C GLN A 425 -1.14 1.67 -47.50
N ASN A 426 0.11 1.93 -47.92
CA ASN A 426 1.19 0.94 -47.95
C ASN A 426 1.63 0.53 -46.52
N PHE A 427 1.56 1.46 -45.56
CA PHE A 427 1.83 1.22 -44.15
C PHE A 427 0.79 0.29 -43.50
N GLY A 428 -0.51 0.57 -43.69
CA GLY A 428 -1.61 -0.28 -43.21
C GLY A 428 -1.57 -1.70 -43.77
N GLU A 429 -1.25 -1.87 -45.06
CA GLU A 429 -1.10 -3.18 -45.69
C GLU A 429 0.11 -3.98 -45.16
N LYS A 430 1.21 -3.31 -44.80
CA LYS A 430 2.40 -3.94 -44.21
C LYS A 430 2.18 -4.35 -42.76
N ILE A 431 1.50 -3.52 -41.94
CA ILE A 431 1.12 -3.89 -40.57
C ILE A 431 0.23 -5.14 -40.57
N LYS A 432 -0.72 -5.23 -41.51
CA LYS A 432 -1.61 -6.37 -41.67
C LYS A 432 -0.88 -7.68 -42.01
N LYS A 433 0.31 -7.61 -42.63
CA LYS A 433 1.15 -8.79 -42.96
C LYS A 433 1.95 -9.29 -41.76
N SER A 434 2.56 -8.41 -40.96
CA SER A 434 3.28 -8.76 -39.73
C SER A 434 3.59 -7.51 -38.89
N CYS A 435 3.38 -7.58 -37.58
CA CYS A 435 3.66 -6.51 -36.62
C CYS A 435 5.14 -6.07 -36.63
N VAL A 436 6.07 -7.03 -36.76
CA VAL A 436 7.52 -6.76 -36.82
C VAL A 436 7.88 -5.95 -38.06
N VAL A 437 7.28 -6.27 -39.22
CA VAL A 437 7.49 -5.53 -40.48
C VAL A 437 6.84 -4.15 -40.42
N GLY A 438 5.69 -4.03 -39.74
CA GLY A 438 5.05 -2.76 -39.44
C GLY A 438 5.90 -1.83 -38.57
N HIS A 439 6.55 -2.35 -37.53
CA HIS A 439 7.47 -1.59 -36.67
C HIS A 439 8.74 -1.15 -37.41
N GLN A 440 9.35 -2.02 -38.22
CA GLN A 440 10.50 -1.66 -39.06
C GLN A 440 10.13 -0.57 -40.08
N THR A 441 8.96 -0.69 -40.71
CA THR A 441 8.48 0.34 -41.65
C THR A 441 8.20 1.66 -40.92
N LEU A 442 7.60 1.62 -39.73
CA LEU A 442 7.39 2.83 -38.92
C LEU A 442 8.71 3.52 -38.59
N GLU A 443 9.73 2.75 -38.20
CA GLU A 443 11.05 3.25 -37.90
C GLU A 443 11.71 3.91 -39.12
N GLU A 444 11.74 3.22 -40.27
CA GLU A 444 12.27 3.77 -41.53
C GLU A 444 11.58 5.07 -41.96
N GLU A 445 10.25 5.13 -41.85
CA GLU A 445 9.46 6.32 -42.22
C GLU A 445 9.66 7.48 -41.24
N LEU A 446 9.80 7.20 -39.93
CA LEU A 446 10.15 8.22 -38.94
C LEU A 446 11.53 8.82 -39.23
N TYR A 447 12.53 7.99 -39.55
CA TYR A 447 13.86 8.46 -39.94
C TYR A 447 13.84 9.27 -41.25
N SER A 448 13.07 8.82 -42.24
CA SER A 448 12.88 9.54 -43.50
C SER A 448 12.24 10.92 -43.25
N PHE A 449 11.16 10.99 -42.47
CA PHE A 449 10.48 12.23 -42.08
C PHE A 449 11.40 13.22 -41.35
N LEU A 450 12.31 12.71 -40.52
CA LEU A 450 13.29 13.51 -39.78
C LEU A 450 14.40 14.07 -40.69
N ASN A 451 14.83 13.31 -41.70
CA ASN A 451 15.84 13.72 -42.69
C ASN A 451 15.30 14.73 -43.73
N PHE A 452 14.04 14.58 -44.18
CA PHE A 452 13.42 15.50 -45.16
C PHE A 452 13.33 16.94 -44.65
N ASN A 453 13.12 17.13 -43.34
CA ASN A 453 13.04 18.47 -42.74
C ASN A 453 14.40 19.15 -42.52
N ASN A 454 15.53 18.50 -42.84
CA ASN A 454 16.87 19.11 -42.81
C ASN A 454 17.24 19.77 -44.16
N GLN A 455 16.55 19.46 -45.26
CA GLN A 455 16.79 20.08 -46.56
C GLN A 455 15.99 21.37 -46.71
N LYS A 456 16.71 22.48 -46.73
CA LYS A 456 16.17 23.83 -46.83
C LYS A 456 15.74 24.14 -48.27
N THR A 457 14.68 23.50 -48.81
CA THR A 457 14.02 24.01 -50.02
C THR A 457 12.60 23.46 -50.22
N MET A 458 11.70 24.39 -50.57
CA MET A 458 10.32 24.30 -51.06
C MET A 458 9.65 22.93 -51.28
N SER A 459 8.42 22.85 -50.76
CA SER A 459 7.23 22.18 -51.32
C SER A 459 6.70 20.98 -50.49
N GLY A 460 5.61 21.21 -49.75
CA GLY A 460 4.73 20.18 -49.21
C GLY A 460 4.99 19.74 -47.76
N THR A 461 4.84 20.62 -46.77
CA THR A 461 4.88 20.21 -45.35
C THR A 461 3.64 19.38 -45.03
N ILE A 462 3.80 18.08 -44.79
CA ILE A 462 2.72 17.23 -44.24
C ILE A 462 2.34 17.81 -42.87
N CYS A 463 1.05 18.04 -42.63
CA CYS A 463 0.57 18.54 -41.35
C CYS A 463 0.81 17.48 -40.25
N ASN A 464 1.56 17.83 -39.20
CA ASN A 464 1.89 16.94 -38.08
C ASN A 464 0.64 16.31 -37.42
N GLU A 465 -0.49 17.03 -37.41
CA GLU A 465 -1.77 16.52 -36.89
C GLU A 465 -2.44 15.48 -37.80
N VAL A 466 -2.27 15.63 -39.12
CA VAL A 466 -2.75 14.64 -40.10
C VAL A 466 -1.92 13.37 -39.99
N LEU A 467 -0.60 13.50 -39.86
CA LEU A 467 0.30 12.35 -39.71
C LEU A 467 0.07 11.61 -38.38
N SER A 468 -0.01 12.31 -37.25
CA SER A 468 -0.27 11.72 -35.93
C SER A 468 -1.60 10.96 -35.88
N SER A 469 -2.68 11.58 -36.37
CA SER A 469 -4.01 10.96 -36.40
C SER A 469 -4.07 9.76 -37.34
N THR A 470 -3.30 9.78 -38.41
CA THR A 470 -3.25 8.68 -39.38
C THR A 470 -2.46 7.48 -38.83
N ILE A 471 -1.30 7.72 -38.20
CA ILE A 471 -0.54 6.67 -37.52
C ILE A 471 -1.40 5.99 -36.44
N SER A 472 -2.11 6.78 -35.61
CA SER A 472 -3.03 6.23 -34.59
C SER A 472 -4.10 5.33 -35.21
N LYS A 473 -4.78 5.81 -36.25
CA LYS A 473 -5.88 5.08 -36.91
C LYS A 473 -5.40 3.77 -37.52
N GLU A 474 -4.25 3.75 -38.20
CA GLU A 474 -3.74 2.53 -38.84
C GLU A 474 -3.34 1.46 -37.82
N PHE A 475 -2.71 1.84 -36.69
CA PHE A 475 -2.45 0.89 -35.61
C PHE A 475 -3.74 0.40 -34.95
N GLU A 476 -4.71 1.28 -34.69
CA GLU A 476 -6.01 0.91 -34.10
C GLU A 476 -6.82 -0.03 -34.99
N LEU A 477 -6.87 0.22 -36.31
CA LEU A 477 -7.55 -0.64 -37.29
C LEU A 477 -6.95 -2.05 -37.33
N ASN A 478 -5.68 -2.20 -36.95
CA ASN A 478 -4.97 -3.48 -36.87
C ASN A 478 -4.94 -4.07 -35.44
N GLY A 479 -5.70 -3.51 -34.50
CA GLY A 479 -5.87 -4.04 -33.14
C GLY A 479 -4.79 -3.62 -32.13
N TYR A 480 -3.93 -2.66 -32.48
CA TYR A 480 -2.86 -2.15 -31.62
C TYR A 480 -3.18 -0.73 -31.13
N LYS A 481 -3.02 -0.48 -29.83
CA LYS A 481 -3.25 0.86 -29.26
C LYS A 481 -1.93 1.51 -28.87
N ILE A 482 -1.51 2.53 -29.62
CA ILE A 482 -0.35 3.35 -29.26
C ILE A 482 -0.69 4.21 -28.03
N PHE A 483 0.30 4.48 -27.18
CA PHE A 483 0.13 5.26 -25.94
C PHE A 483 -1.06 4.81 -25.06
N SER A 484 -1.37 3.51 -25.13
CA SER A 484 -2.40 2.90 -24.30
C SER A 484 -1.97 2.84 -22.85
N LEU A 485 -2.97 2.91 -21.96
CA LEU A 485 -2.83 2.54 -20.54
C LEU A 485 -2.32 1.09 -20.49
N LEU A 486 -1.19 0.87 -19.83
CA LEU A 486 -0.60 -0.46 -19.62
C LEU A 486 -1.54 -1.28 -18.73
N GLN A 487 -2.52 -1.97 -19.32
CA GLN A 487 -3.36 -2.92 -18.59
C GLN A 487 -2.55 -4.18 -18.31
N TYR A 488 -2.25 -4.44 -17.03
CA TYR A 488 -1.88 -5.73 -16.44
C TYR A 488 -1.12 -6.67 -17.40
N LEU A 489 0.16 -6.40 -17.64
CA LEU A 489 1.06 -7.41 -18.21
C LEU A 489 1.46 -8.42 -17.10
N PRO A 490 1.47 -9.72 -17.40
CA PRO A 490 1.99 -10.74 -16.49
C PRO A 490 3.46 -10.47 -16.18
N ASP A 491 3.89 -10.85 -14.97
CA ASP A 491 5.25 -10.76 -14.43
C ASP A 491 6.29 -11.59 -15.22
N ASN A 492 6.48 -11.33 -16.51
CA ASN A 492 7.56 -11.86 -17.32
C ASN A 492 8.45 -10.71 -17.80
N LEU A 493 9.76 -10.81 -17.54
CA LEU A 493 10.78 -9.84 -17.98
C LEU A 493 10.89 -9.70 -19.52
N ASP A 494 10.30 -10.63 -20.27
CA ASP A 494 10.52 -10.77 -21.72
C ASP A 494 9.42 -10.15 -22.60
N CYS A 495 8.35 -9.58 -22.03
CA CYS A 495 7.33 -8.90 -22.83
C CYS A 495 6.91 -7.62 -22.11
N ASP A 496 7.40 -6.48 -22.58
CA ASP A 496 6.94 -5.18 -22.13
C ASP A 496 6.73 -4.30 -23.36
N ASP A 497 5.65 -3.52 -23.34
CA ASP A 497 5.18 -2.65 -24.41
C ASP A 497 6.09 -1.41 -24.61
N GLU A 498 7.29 -1.45 -24.02
CA GLU A 498 8.32 -0.40 -24.00
C GLU A 498 9.59 -0.82 -24.77
N VAL A 499 9.72 -2.08 -25.19
CA VAL A 499 10.82 -2.56 -26.04
C VAL A 499 10.24 -3.15 -27.33
N GLY A 500 10.57 -2.54 -28.48
CA GLY A 500 10.11 -3.03 -29.78
C GLY A 500 8.62 -2.82 -30.10
N SER A 501 7.92 -1.95 -29.36
CA SER A 501 6.55 -1.53 -29.66
C SER A 501 6.52 -0.22 -30.49
N ALA A 502 5.40 0.04 -31.17
CA ALA A 502 5.16 1.31 -31.84
C ALA A 502 5.27 2.52 -30.88
N THR A 503 4.75 2.39 -29.65
CA THR A 503 4.87 3.43 -28.61
C THR A 503 6.33 3.72 -28.26
N ALA A 504 7.14 2.66 -28.07
CA ALA A 504 8.56 2.79 -27.75
C ALA A 504 9.37 3.44 -28.87
N LEU A 505 9.07 3.07 -30.13
CA LEU A 505 9.70 3.68 -31.31
C LEU A 505 9.36 5.17 -31.42
N LEU A 506 8.08 5.53 -31.23
CA LEU A 506 7.62 6.92 -31.25
C LEU A 506 8.27 7.75 -30.14
N ILE A 507 8.31 7.23 -28.91
CA ILE A 507 8.97 7.91 -27.78
C ILE A 507 10.45 8.11 -28.06
N ARG A 508 11.16 7.07 -28.51
CA ARG A 508 12.60 7.13 -28.81
C ARG A 508 12.90 8.15 -29.92
N ALA A 509 12.14 8.11 -31.02
CA ALA A 509 12.27 9.09 -32.11
C ALA A 509 12.04 10.53 -31.61
N CYS A 510 11.06 10.72 -30.73
CA CYS A 510 10.78 12.03 -30.12
C CYS A 510 11.91 12.50 -29.20
N ILE A 511 12.52 11.61 -28.41
CA ILE A 511 13.66 11.95 -27.54
C ILE A 511 14.87 12.41 -28.39
N PHE A 512 15.17 11.72 -29.49
CA PHE A 512 16.31 12.06 -30.35
C PHE A 512 16.11 13.34 -31.18
N SER A 513 14.85 13.68 -31.48
CA SER A 513 14.52 14.68 -32.48
C SER A 513 13.92 15.98 -31.93
N GLN A 514 14.06 16.24 -30.63
CA GLN A 514 13.53 17.47 -30.04
C GLN A 514 14.18 18.73 -30.65
N PRO A 515 13.39 19.77 -30.97
CA PRO A 515 11.95 19.97 -30.70
C PRO A 515 10.98 19.52 -31.82
N LYS A 516 11.48 18.95 -32.93
CA LYS A 516 10.71 18.83 -34.19
C LYS A 516 9.46 17.93 -34.12
N MET A 517 9.45 16.93 -33.24
CA MET A 517 8.33 15.98 -33.09
C MET A 517 7.37 16.33 -31.94
N GLN A 518 7.57 17.47 -31.27
CA GLN A 518 6.78 17.85 -30.11
C GLN A 518 5.32 18.11 -30.44
N ASP A 519 5.03 18.67 -31.63
CA ASP A 519 3.66 18.90 -32.11
C ASP A 519 2.87 17.60 -32.29
N MET A 520 3.55 16.50 -32.68
CA MET A 520 2.90 15.19 -32.81
C MET A 520 2.52 14.62 -31.44
N LEU A 521 3.41 14.72 -30.44
CA LEU A 521 3.12 14.33 -29.06
C LEU A 521 1.95 15.12 -28.46
N LEU A 522 1.90 16.43 -28.71
CA LEU A 522 0.79 17.28 -28.29
C LEU A 522 -0.51 16.91 -29.01
N SER A 523 -0.45 16.59 -30.30
CA SER A 523 -1.61 16.13 -31.07
C SER A 523 -2.19 14.82 -30.51
N TRP A 524 -1.35 13.85 -30.16
CA TRP A 524 -1.82 12.63 -29.47
C TRP A 524 -2.37 12.96 -28.09
N SER A 525 -1.72 13.80 -27.30
CA SER A 525 -2.23 14.20 -25.99
C SER A 525 -3.62 14.87 -26.09
N ARG A 526 -3.87 15.70 -27.10
CA ARG A 526 -5.19 16.33 -27.38
C ARG A 526 -6.28 15.31 -27.70
N ASN A 527 -5.91 14.19 -28.32
CA ASN A 527 -6.84 13.12 -28.69
C ASN A 527 -7.05 12.10 -27.56
N GLY A 528 -6.64 12.42 -26.32
CA GLY A 528 -6.90 11.59 -25.13
C GLY A 528 -5.88 10.47 -24.90
N PHE A 529 -4.76 10.45 -25.63
CA PHE A 529 -3.69 9.47 -25.42
C PHE A 529 -2.85 9.81 -24.18
N SER A 530 -2.40 8.78 -23.45
CA SER A 530 -1.62 8.92 -22.19
C SER A 530 -0.13 9.21 -22.42
N VAL A 531 0.16 10.20 -23.27
CA VAL A 531 1.51 10.50 -23.77
C VAL A 531 2.49 10.87 -22.65
N GLY A 532 2.07 11.73 -21.70
CA GLY A 532 2.91 12.19 -20.59
C GLY A 532 3.37 11.04 -19.70
N ALA A 533 2.42 10.27 -19.17
CA ALA A 533 2.71 9.09 -18.37
C ALA A 533 3.59 8.06 -19.10
N ARG A 534 3.37 7.81 -20.41
CA ARG A 534 4.22 6.88 -21.19
C ARG A 534 5.66 7.39 -21.37
N LEU A 535 5.84 8.69 -21.60
CA LEU A 535 7.17 9.31 -21.65
C LEU A 535 7.89 9.21 -20.30
N LEU A 536 7.17 9.45 -19.20
CA LEU A 536 7.72 9.36 -17.85
C LEU A 536 8.11 7.92 -17.48
N SER A 537 7.28 6.94 -17.81
CA SER A 537 7.57 5.51 -17.61
C SER A 537 8.83 5.08 -18.38
N TYR A 538 8.89 5.44 -19.66
CA TYR A 538 10.05 5.14 -20.52
C TYR A 538 11.35 5.75 -19.97
N ALA A 539 11.34 7.04 -19.64
CA ALA A 539 12.50 7.74 -19.11
C ALA A 539 12.97 7.15 -17.77
N SER A 540 12.02 6.79 -16.89
CA SER A 540 12.32 6.24 -15.57
C SER A 540 12.88 4.82 -15.64
N ARG A 541 12.35 3.97 -16.52
CA ARG A 541 12.93 2.64 -16.76
C ARG A 541 14.30 2.73 -17.40
N LEU A 542 14.51 3.64 -18.35
CA LEU A 542 15.82 3.86 -18.96
C LEU A 542 16.87 4.24 -17.90
N ALA A 543 16.52 5.12 -16.97
CA ALA A 543 17.37 5.49 -15.83
C ALA A 543 17.64 4.30 -14.88
N TYR A 544 16.61 3.49 -14.60
CA TYR A 544 16.77 2.28 -13.80
C TYR A 544 17.76 1.29 -14.42
N GLU A 545 17.57 0.94 -15.70
CA GLU A 545 18.46 0.00 -16.40
C GLU A 545 19.89 0.57 -16.52
N ALA A 546 20.04 1.89 -16.72
CA ALA A 546 21.34 2.55 -16.68
C ALA A 546 22.04 2.41 -15.31
N SER A 547 21.31 2.61 -14.21
CA SER A 547 21.86 2.45 -12.85
C SER A 547 22.29 1.02 -12.53
N MET A 548 21.58 0.03 -13.08
CA MET A 548 21.93 -1.39 -12.97
C MET A 548 23.20 -1.72 -13.75
N ALA A 549 23.36 -1.13 -14.95
CA ALA A 549 24.56 -1.29 -15.77
C ALA A 549 25.82 -0.76 -15.06
N ASP A 550 25.70 0.39 -14.38
CA ASP A 550 26.80 0.97 -13.60
C ASP A 550 27.21 0.06 -12.42
N CYS A 551 26.24 -0.57 -11.74
CA CYS A 551 26.51 -1.48 -10.62
C CYS A 551 27.17 -2.80 -11.06
N LEU A 552 26.86 -3.31 -12.26
CA LEU A 552 27.49 -4.52 -12.82
C LEU A 552 28.95 -4.29 -13.23
N GLY A 553 29.35 -3.05 -13.52
CA GLY A 553 30.72 -2.70 -13.92
C GLY A 553 31.78 -2.88 -12.83
N ASP A 554 31.38 -2.92 -11.55
CA ASP A 554 32.29 -2.92 -10.38
C ASP A 554 32.54 -4.32 -9.78
N THR A 555 31.88 -5.37 -10.26
CA THR A 555 32.02 -6.73 -9.71
C THR A 555 32.88 -7.63 -10.60
N MET A 556 34.10 -7.94 -10.15
CA MET A 556 34.85 -9.10 -10.64
C MET A 556 34.16 -10.39 -10.16
N VAL A 557 33.18 -10.88 -10.91
CA VAL A 557 32.56 -12.20 -10.69
C VAL A 557 32.42 -12.92 -12.05
N ASP A 558 32.64 -14.22 -12.01
CA ASP A 558 32.83 -15.19 -13.11
C ASP A 558 32.10 -14.91 -14.44
N LYS A 559 32.85 -15.07 -15.54
CA LYS A 559 32.47 -14.74 -16.92
C LYS A 559 31.45 -15.68 -17.58
N ASP A 560 30.85 -16.62 -16.86
CA ASP A 560 29.94 -17.63 -17.42
C ASP A 560 28.49 -17.56 -16.88
N SER A 561 28.12 -16.57 -16.05
CA SER A 561 26.75 -16.47 -15.50
C SER A 561 25.90 -15.27 -15.91
N ALA A 562 26.40 -14.35 -16.73
CA ALA A 562 25.62 -13.19 -17.21
C ALA A 562 25.08 -13.46 -18.62
N LYS A 563 23.83 -13.92 -18.73
CA LYS A 563 23.10 -13.87 -20.00
C LYS A 563 22.95 -12.40 -20.38
N SER A 564 23.21 -12.08 -21.64
CA SER A 564 23.12 -10.75 -22.25
C SER A 564 21.69 -10.18 -22.34
N SER A 565 20.78 -10.58 -21.45
CA SER A 565 19.32 -10.38 -21.52
C SER A 565 18.76 -9.38 -20.50
N ASP A 566 19.56 -8.88 -19.55
CA ASP A 566 19.00 -8.24 -18.35
C ASP A 566 18.72 -6.72 -18.48
N LEU A 567 19.05 -6.07 -19.61
CA LEU A 567 18.88 -4.61 -19.83
C LEU A 567 18.28 -4.27 -21.21
N PRO A 568 17.08 -4.78 -21.55
CA PRO A 568 16.54 -4.74 -22.90
C PRO A 568 16.18 -3.33 -23.40
N LEU A 569 15.71 -2.42 -22.52
CA LEU A 569 15.35 -1.06 -22.94
C LEU A 569 16.60 -0.20 -23.17
N LEU A 570 17.60 -0.32 -22.30
CA LEU A 570 18.86 0.41 -22.42
C LEU A 570 19.57 0.07 -23.72
N ILE A 571 19.69 -1.23 -24.04
CA ILE A 571 20.27 -1.70 -25.31
C ILE A 571 19.46 -1.16 -26.49
N PHE A 572 18.14 -1.32 -26.47
CA PHE A 572 17.26 -0.81 -27.52
C PHE A 572 17.38 0.71 -27.76
N HIS A 573 17.53 1.49 -26.69
CA HIS A 573 17.68 2.93 -26.79
C HIS A 573 19.05 3.32 -27.36
N ILE A 574 20.12 2.66 -26.92
CA ILE A 574 21.49 2.92 -27.39
C ILE A 574 21.66 2.52 -28.86
N ASP A 575 21.18 1.35 -29.26
CA ASP A 575 21.24 0.89 -30.65
C ASP A 575 20.48 1.84 -31.59
N GLY A 576 19.31 2.32 -31.13
CA GLY A 576 18.55 3.34 -31.84
C GLY A 576 19.29 4.67 -31.95
N TYR A 577 19.94 5.12 -30.88
CA TYR A 577 20.70 6.37 -30.88
C TYR A 577 21.90 6.29 -31.83
N ILE A 578 22.65 5.19 -31.80
CA ILE A 578 23.78 4.95 -32.69
C ILE A 578 23.30 4.97 -34.15
N SER A 579 22.20 4.29 -34.44
CA SER A 579 21.59 4.28 -35.79
C SER A 579 21.15 5.68 -36.23
N PHE A 580 20.53 6.46 -35.34
CA PHE A 580 20.12 7.84 -35.60
C PHE A 580 21.31 8.76 -35.93
N VAL A 581 22.40 8.66 -35.15
CA VAL A 581 23.61 9.47 -35.37
C VAL A 581 24.40 9.01 -36.61
N GLN A 582 24.43 7.71 -36.90
CA GLN A 582 25.12 7.16 -38.08
C GLN A 582 24.37 7.44 -39.39
N GLY A 583 23.04 7.61 -39.36
CA GLY A 583 22.26 8.08 -40.51
C GLY A 583 22.64 9.46 -41.03
N GLU A 584 23.36 10.28 -40.25
CA GLU A 584 23.91 11.58 -40.67
C GLU A 584 25.32 11.49 -41.29
N LYS A 585 25.99 10.33 -41.26
CA LYS A 585 27.33 10.13 -41.86
C LYS A 585 27.40 8.82 -42.64
N GLU A 586 27.39 8.92 -43.96
CA GLU A 586 27.68 7.79 -44.85
C GLU A 586 28.99 7.06 -44.50
N SER A 587 28.89 5.74 -44.42
CA SER A 587 29.98 4.74 -44.58
C SER A 587 31.10 4.70 -43.53
N SER A 588 30.95 3.84 -42.52
CA SER A 588 31.90 2.77 -42.14
C SER A 588 31.56 2.20 -40.75
N PHE A 589 31.82 0.90 -40.56
CA PHE A 589 31.58 0.06 -39.37
C PHE A 589 30.26 -0.75 -39.34
N SER A 590 30.05 -1.59 -40.36
CA SER A 590 29.31 -2.84 -40.18
C SER A 590 30.18 -3.87 -39.45
N ALA A 591 30.29 -3.77 -38.12
CA ALA A 591 30.66 -4.84 -37.18
C ALA A 591 31.01 -4.22 -35.81
N LEU A 592 30.01 -3.98 -34.97
CA LEU A 592 30.22 -3.82 -33.54
C LEU A 592 29.06 -4.42 -32.73
N ALA A 593 28.56 -5.56 -33.21
CA ALA A 593 27.96 -6.56 -32.33
C ALA A 593 29.09 -7.29 -31.59
N SER A 594 29.69 -6.63 -30.60
CA SER A 594 30.39 -7.23 -29.45
C SER A 594 31.18 -6.15 -28.69
N THR A 595 30.76 -5.89 -27.46
CA THR A 595 31.64 -5.44 -26.35
C THR A 595 32.52 -4.21 -26.63
N ALA A 596 31.94 -3.05 -26.92
CA ALA A 596 32.59 -1.78 -26.60
C ALA A 596 32.03 -1.28 -25.27
N LYS A 597 32.89 -0.98 -24.29
CA LYS A 597 32.52 -0.24 -23.07
C LYS A 597 31.77 1.02 -23.50
N ILE A 598 30.45 1.03 -23.38
CA ILE A 598 29.67 2.24 -23.56
C ILE A 598 30.14 3.19 -22.46
N ASP A 599 30.53 4.40 -22.83
CA ASP A 599 30.96 5.42 -21.87
C ASP A 599 29.76 5.78 -20.98
N ASN A 600 29.90 5.60 -19.66
CA ASN A 600 28.86 5.95 -18.67
C ASN A 600 28.40 7.41 -18.82
N LYS A 601 29.27 8.29 -19.35
CA LYS A 601 28.92 9.67 -19.67
C LYS A 601 27.87 9.78 -20.78
N VAL A 602 27.95 8.93 -21.80
CA VAL A 602 26.98 8.88 -22.90
C VAL A 602 25.65 8.32 -22.41
N VAL A 603 25.67 7.27 -21.58
CA VAL A 603 24.45 6.72 -20.96
C VAL A 603 23.74 7.76 -20.10
N SER A 604 24.49 8.47 -19.25
CA SER A 604 23.95 9.54 -18.41
C SER A 604 23.35 10.68 -19.25
N GLN A 605 24.00 11.04 -20.38
CA GLN A 605 23.47 12.02 -21.31
C GLN A 605 22.15 11.58 -21.96
N LEU A 606 22.04 10.31 -22.38
CA LEU A 606 20.81 9.77 -22.97
C LEU A 606 19.64 9.76 -21.97
N VAL A 607 19.90 9.35 -20.73
CA VAL A 607 18.90 9.42 -19.65
C VAL A 607 18.47 10.87 -19.41
N SER A 608 19.42 11.80 -19.33
CA SER A 608 19.12 13.23 -19.18
C SER A 608 18.32 13.77 -20.37
N SER A 609 18.60 13.33 -21.59
CA SER A 609 17.85 13.69 -22.79
C SER A 609 16.41 13.17 -22.75
N ALA A 610 16.17 11.97 -22.22
CA ALA A 610 14.82 11.44 -22.04
C ALA A 610 13.99 12.26 -21.04
N PHE A 611 14.57 12.63 -19.89
CA PHE A 611 13.91 13.50 -18.91
C PHE A 611 13.73 14.95 -19.40
N ALA A 612 14.71 15.49 -20.15
CA ALA A 612 14.57 16.77 -20.82
C ALA A 612 13.42 16.74 -21.84
N ALA A 613 13.27 15.63 -22.55
CA ALA A 613 12.21 15.46 -23.52
C ALA A 613 10.81 15.45 -22.88
N TYR A 614 10.67 14.74 -21.77
CA TYR A 614 9.46 14.74 -20.96
C TYR A 614 9.16 16.14 -20.38
N ARG A 615 10.17 16.83 -19.84
CA ARG A 615 10.02 18.20 -19.32
C ARG A 615 9.57 19.18 -20.40
N SER A 616 10.14 19.08 -21.60
CA SER A 616 9.75 19.89 -22.75
C SER A 616 8.28 19.64 -23.10
N PHE A 617 7.85 18.38 -23.12
CA PHE A 617 6.44 18.01 -23.32
C PHE A 617 5.52 18.64 -22.26
N LEU A 618 5.85 18.53 -20.97
CA LEU A 618 5.08 19.18 -19.89
C LEU A 618 4.98 20.71 -20.08
N GLY A 619 6.08 21.35 -20.46
CA GLY A 619 6.13 22.79 -20.75
C GLY A 619 5.16 23.21 -21.86
N CYS A 620 5.15 22.47 -22.97
CA CYS A 620 4.24 22.74 -24.06
C CYS A 620 2.77 22.40 -23.73
N SER A 621 2.53 21.31 -23.01
CA SER A 621 1.19 20.95 -22.54
C SER A 621 0.59 22.04 -21.64
N ARG A 622 1.40 22.70 -20.80
CA ARG A 622 0.97 23.84 -19.99
C ARG A 622 0.51 25.03 -20.83
N THR A 623 1.24 25.38 -21.89
CA THR A 623 0.86 26.52 -22.76
C THR A 623 -0.48 26.35 -23.46
N MET A 624 -0.97 25.10 -23.58
CA MET A 624 -2.23 24.76 -24.25
C MET A 624 -3.46 24.78 -23.33
N LEU A 625 -3.28 24.66 -22.00
CA LEU A 625 -4.36 24.56 -21.01
C LEU A 625 -4.92 25.92 -20.52
N HIS A 626 -4.45 27.05 -21.06
CA HIS A 626 -4.92 28.38 -20.65
C HIS A 626 -6.30 28.74 -21.22
N LYS A 627 -7.35 28.41 -20.44
CA LYS A 627 -8.48 29.27 -20.04
C LYS A 627 -9.15 28.61 -18.83
N ASN A 628 -8.70 29.00 -17.63
CA ASN A 628 -9.17 28.67 -16.27
C ASN A 628 -8.12 27.91 -15.42
N ASP A 629 -7.44 28.69 -14.58
CA ASP A 629 -6.69 28.41 -13.33
C ASP A 629 -5.55 27.36 -13.26
N ASP A 630 -4.34 27.88 -12.97
CA ASP A 630 -3.24 27.31 -12.17
C ASP A 630 -2.89 25.80 -12.25
N ALA A 631 -2.72 25.28 -13.47
CA ALA A 631 -2.00 24.02 -13.69
C ALA A 631 -0.47 24.24 -13.58
N SER A 632 0.08 24.09 -12.38
CA SER A 632 1.52 24.04 -12.18
C SER A 632 2.10 22.80 -12.90
N LEU A 633 3.35 22.89 -13.39
CA LEU A 633 4.03 21.74 -14.00
C LEU A 633 4.09 20.53 -13.05
N THR A 634 4.15 20.79 -11.74
CA THR A 634 4.06 19.77 -10.70
C THR A 634 2.72 19.03 -10.71
N LYS A 635 1.58 19.70 -10.91
CA LYS A 635 0.27 19.02 -11.01
C LYS A 635 0.18 18.09 -12.23
N LEU A 636 0.73 18.51 -13.37
CA LEU A 636 0.79 17.65 -14.57
C LEU A 636 1.68 16.43 -14.34
N LEU A 637 2.86 16.64 -13.72
CA LEU A 637 3.74 15.55 -13.29
C LEU A 637 3.03 14.58 -12.34
N ILE A 638 2.28 15.07 -11.35
CA ILE A 638 1.51 14.23 -10.41
C ILE A 638 0.46 13.41 -11.16
N SER A 639 -0.26 13.99 -12.11
CA SER A 639 -1.25 13.28 -12.92
C SER A 639 -0.62 12.15 -13.73
N ASP A 640 0.53 12.42 -14.36
CA ASP A 640 1.29 11.42 -15.09
C ASP A 640 1.85 10.33 -14.16
N LEU A 641 2.32 10.71 -12.98
CA LEU A 641 2.87 9.81 -11.98
C LEU A 641 1.81 8.90 -11.37
N MET A 642 0.61 9.42 -11.09
CA MET A 642 -0.56 8.65 -10.68
C MET A 642 -0.94 7.63 -11.75
N SER A 643 -0.95 8.04 -13.01
CA SER A 643 -1.20 7.14 -14.15
C SER A 643 -0.12 6.04 -14.21
N CYS A 644 1.15 6.39 -14.02
CA CYS A 644 2.24 5.40 -13.96
C CYS A 644 2.12 4.46 -12.74
N ALA A 645 1.65 4.96 -11.61
CA ALA A 645 1.49 4.19 -10.39
C ALA A 645 0.42 3.10 -10.51
N GLU A 646 -0.63 3.37 -11.28
CA GLU A 646 -1.65 2.38 -11.63
C GLU A 646 -1.10 1.25 -12.51
N TRP A 647 0.01 1.46 -13.22
CA TRP A 647 0.55 0.53 -14.22
C TRP A 647 1.42 -0.61 -13.67
N GLY A 648 2.04 -0.46 -12.49
CA GLY A 648 2.85 -1.56 -11.94
C GLY A 648 3.59 -1.26 -10.63
N ARG A 649 3.26 -2.01 -9.57
CA ARG A 649 3.83 -1.78 -8.22
C ARG A 649 5.32 -2.07 -8.07
N LYS A 650 5.91 -2.98 -8.88
CA LYS A 650 7.32 -3.43 -8.70
C LYS A 650 8.36 -2.35 -9.01
N ARG A 651 8.06 -1.39 -9.88
CA ARG A 651 9.01 -0.32 -10.29
C ARG A 651 8.67 1.06 -9.69
N LEU A 652 7.65 1.15 -8.84
CA LEU A 652 7.21 2.40 -8.21
C LEU A 652 8.35 3.09 -7.45
N LYS A 653 9.13 2.34 -6.65
CA LYS A 653 10.29 2.91 -5.95
C LYS A 653 11.24 3.62 -6.91
N SER A 654 11.67 2.92 -7.96
CA SER A 654 12.60 3.46 -8.95
C SER A 654 12.03 4.67 -9.66
N LEU A 655 10.74 4.64 -10.02
CA LEU A 655 10.04 5.75 -10.65
C LEU A 655 10.11 7.02 -9.77
N PHE A 656 9.78 6.91 -8.48
CA PHE A 656 9.92 8.04 -7.56
C PHE A 656 11.37 8.51 -7.43
N CYS A 657 12.33 7.61 -7.21
CA CYS A 657 13.75 7.98 -7.10
C CYS A 657 14.25 8.73 -8.35
N CYS A 658 13.88 8.26 -9.55
CA CYS A 658 14.26 8.92 -10.80
C CYS A 658 13.63 10.31 -10.94
N VAL A 659 12.36 10.49 -10.53
CA VAL A 659 11.70 11.80 -10.55
C VAL A 659 12.38 12.79 -9.62
N PHE A 660 12.69 12.39 -8.38
CA PHE A 660 13.41 13.24 -7.43
C PHE A 660 14.84 13.57 -7.88
N HIS A 661 15.50 12.65 -8.59
CA HIS A 661 16.86 12.85 -9.10
C HIS A 661 16.91 13.73 -10.36
N HIS A 662 16.05 13.48 -11.35
CA HIS A 662 16.11 14.14 -12.67
C HIS A 662 15.16 15.33 -12.84
N LEU A 663 14.14 15.48 -11.98
CA LEU A 663 13.20 16.61 -11.99
C LEU A 663 13.12 17.31 -10.61
N PRO A 664 14.26 17.71 -10.01
CA PRO A 664 14.30 18.19 -8.63
C PRO A 664 13.49 19.46 -8.39
N ASP A 665 13.44 20.37 -9.37
CA ASP A 665 12.68 21.64 -9.27
C ASP A 665 11.16 21.45 -9.26
N LEU A 666 10.68 20.31 -9.78
CA LEU A 666 9.26 19.96 -9.83
C LEU A 666 8.83 19.02 -8.69
N SER A 667 9.78 18.42 -7.97
CA SER A 667 9.54 17.33 -7.01
C SER A 667 10.02 17.62 -5.60
N ILE A 668 11.23 18.15 -5.41
CA ILE A 668 11.84 18.37 -4.10
C ILE A 668 11.05 19.44 -3.33
N GLY A 669 10.73 19.12 -2.08
CA GLY A 669 10.02 20.02 -1.17
C GLY A 669 8.57 20.32 -1.57
N LYS A 670 7.99 19.55 -2.51
CA LYS A 670 6.59 19.72 -2.93
C LYS A 670 5.67 18.82 -2.10
N GLU A 671 4.73 19.43 -1.40
CA GLU A 671 3.79 18.75 -0.49
C GLU A 671 3.07 17.59 -1.18
N ASP A 672 2.39 17.86 -2.30
CA ASP A 672 1.61 16.85 -3.01
C ASP A 672 2.45 15.67 -3.49
N MET A 673 3.71 15.91 -3.89
CA MET A 673 4.64 14.85 -4.35
C MET A 673 5.11 13.97 -3.20
N ILE A 674 5.43 14.58 -2.06
CA ILE A 674 5.88 13.88 -0.86
C ILE A 674 4.73 13.07 -0.27
N LYS A 675 3.53 13.66 -0.19
CA LYS A 675 2.31 12.96 0.25
C LYS A 675 2.06 11.74 -0.64
N LEU A 676 2.11 11.92 -1.95
CA LEU A 676 1.92 10.84 -2.90
C LEU A 676 2.94 9.71 -2.73
N LEU A 677 4.21 10.04 -2.49
CA LEU A 677 5.27 9.06 -2.21
C LEU A 677 4.98 8.25 -0.94
N VAL A 678 4.61 8.91 0.17
CA VAL A 678 4.37 8.24 1.45
C VAL A 678 3.06 7.44 1.50
N SER A 679 2.11 7.76 0.62
CA SER A 679 0.84 7.03 0.50
C SER A 679 0.94 5.81 -0.43
N LEU A 680 1.78 5.86 -1.48
CA LEU A 680 1.84 4.81 -2.50
C LEU A 680 2.93 3.75 -2.28
N LEU A 681 4.07 4.10 -1.67
CA LEU A 681 5.15 3.15 -1.45
C LEU A 681 4.87 2.22 -0.27
N ASP A 682 5.26 0.95 -0.42
CA ASP A 682 5.23 -0.02 0.67
C ASP A 682 6.39 0.23 1.67
N HIS A 683 6.29 -0.38 2.84
CA HIS A 683 7.29 -0.16 3.90
C HIS A 683 8.71 -0.59 3.46
N THR A 684 8.84 -1.66 2.68
CA THR A 684 10.15 -2.13 2.19
C THR A 684 10.79 -1.08 1.28
N SER A 685 10.04 -0.56 0.31
CA SER A 685 10.52 0.48 -0.59
C SER A 685 10.85 1.78 0.14
N LEU A 686 10.06 2.15 1.16
CA LEU A 686 10.33 3.34 1.97
C LEU A 686 11.64 3.21 2.77
N VAL A 687 11.96 2.03 3.30
CA VAL A 687 13.23 1.79 4.00
C VAL A 687 14.42 1.90 3.05
N ASP A 688 14.30 1.37 1.83
CA ASP A 688 15.34 1.55 0.80
C ASP A 688 15.55 3.03 0.47
N VAL A 689 14.46 3.80 0.32
CA VAL A 689 14.53 5.26 0.11
C VAL A 689 15.20 5.94 1.30
N GLN A 690 14.94 5.51 2.55
CA GLN A 690 15.65 6.03 3.72
C GLN A 690 17.16 5.79 3.64
N PHE A 691 17.61 4.64 3.13
CA PHE A 691 19.03 4.38 2.90
C PHE A 691 19.61 5.32 1.83
N GLU A 692 18.91 5.54 0.73
CA GLU A 692 19.35 6.46 -0.33
C GLU A 692 19.45 7.92 0.16
N LEU A 693 18.50 8.35 0.98
CA LEU A 693 18.50 9.66 1.65
C LEU A 693 19.69 9.78 2.62
N GLY A 694 19.90 8.77 3.48
CA GLY A 694 21.00 8.75 4.44
C GLY A 694 22.38 8.73 3.78
N LEU A 695 22.50 8.11 2.60
CA LEU A 695 23.72 8.10 1.78
C LEU A 695 23.90 9.37 0.94
N LYS A 696 22.97 10.35 1.01
CA LYS A 696 22.93 11.55 0.16
C LYS A 696 22.89 11.27 -1.35
N LYS A 697 22.39 10.09 -1.75
CA LYS A 697 22.18 9.75 -3.17
C LYS A 697 20.90 10.38 -3.73
N LEU A 698 19.93 10.62 -2.84
CA LEU A 698 18.63 11.20 -3.14
C LEU A 698 18.34 12.36 -2.18
N SER A 699 17.55 13.34 -2.64
CA SER A 699 16.97 14.40 -1.81
C SER A 699 15.49 14.52 -2.15
N VAL A 700 14.64 14.53 -1.12
CA VAL A 700 13.18 14.61 -1.23
C VAL A 700 12.68 15.91 -0.61
N PHE A 701 13.22 16.32 0.53
CA PHE A 701 12.79 17.50 1.27
C PHE A 701 13.59 18.75 0.89
N GLY A 702 14.87 18.59 0.54
CA GLY A 702 15.78 19.69 0.19
C GLY A 702 16.41 20.37 1.41
N GLU A 703 17.09 21.50 1.17
CA GLU A 703 17.85 22.21 2.20
C GLU A 703 17.17 23.50 2.71
N ASN A 704 15.98 23.85 2.19
CA ASN A 704 15.27 25.06 2.61
C ASN A 704 14.47 24.83 3.90
N THR A 705 14.90 25.49 4.98
CA THR A 705 14.27 25.40 6.30
C THR A 705 12.80 25.80 6.31
N GLU A 706 12.41 26.86 5.60
CA GLU A 706 11.01 27.34 5.55
C GLU A 706 10.11 26.33 4.83
N THR A 707 10.62 25.70 3.77
CA THR A 707 9.90 24.64 3.06
C THR A 707 9.72 23.41 3.95
N ILE A 708 10.75 23.02 4.69
CA ILE A 708 10.69 21.90 5.65
C ILE A 708 9.65 22.15 6.75
N LEU A 709 9.63 23.36 7.30
CA LEU A 709 8.66 23.75 8.32
C LEU A 709 7.23 23.69 7.78
N HIS A 710 6.98 24.28 6.61
CA HIS A 710 5.68 24.20 5.96
C HIS A 710 5.27 22.73 5.73
N LEU A 711 6.20 21.85 5.32
CA LEU A 711 5.89 20.43 5.13
C LEU A 711 5.56 19.72 6.45
N ILE A 712 6.27 20.03 7.53
CA ILE A 712 5.97 19.51 8.87
C ILE A 712 4.57 19.96 9.29
N GLU A 713 4.23 21.23 9.12
CA GLU A 713 2.90 21.79 9.43
C GLU A 713 1.79 21.16 8.59
N SER A 714 1.97 21.09 7.27
CA SER A 714 1.02 20.42 6.36
C SER A 714 0.82 18.94 6.71
N SER A 715 1.89 18.26 7.14
CA SER A 715 1.82 16.83 7.49
C SER A 715 0.92 16.54 8.70
N LEU A 716 0.66 17.53 9.55
CA LEU A 716 -0.20 17.37 10.73
C LEU A 716 -1.65 16.99 10.36
N ASP A 717 -2.08 17.31 9.14
CA ASP A 717 -3.41 16.97 8.61
C ASP A 717 -3.44 15.66 7.80
N TRP A 718 -2.31 14.99 7.66
CA TRP A 718 -2.23 13.71 6.97
C TRP A 718 -2.65 12.57 7.90
N SER A 719 -2.94 11.39 7.34
CA SER A 719 -3.26 10.21 8.16
C SER A 719 -2.07 9.79 9.03
N CYS A 720 -2.33 9.09 10.14
CA CYS A 720 -1.25 8.66 11.05
C CYS A 720 -0.19 7.78 10.36
N LEU A 721 -0.57 7.01 9.34
CA LEU A 721 0.37 6.19 8.57
C LEU A 721 1.27 7.07 7.68
N GLU A 722 0.67 8.01 6.96
CA GLU A 722 1.40 8.97 6.11
C GLU A 722 2.36 9.81 6.94
N GLN A 723 1.94 10.28 8.12
CA GLN A 723 2.81 11.01 9.05
C GLN A 723 4.00 10.18 9.51
N ARG A 724 3.80 8.90 9.86
CA ARG A 724 4.91 8.02 10.27
C ARG A 724 5.88 7.74 9.13
N ASN A 725 5.37 7.50 7.93
CA ASN A 725 6.19 7.31 6.74
C ASN A 725 6.99 8.58 6.42
N PHE A 726 6.33 9.75 6.44
CA PHE A 726 6.96 11.07 6.29
C PHE A 726 8.10 11.27 7.29
N TRP A 727 7.85 11.04 8.59
CA TRP A 727 8.85 11.21 9.64
C TRP A 727 10.02 10.22 9.50
N GLY A 728 9.79 9.01 9.00
CA GLY A 728 10.86 8.07 8.67
C GLY A 728 11.81 8.59 7.59
N LEU A 729 11.27 9.21 6.54
CA LEU A 729 12.03 9.77 5.43
C LEU A 729 12.75 11.07 5.83
N ILE A 730 12.03 12.04 6.38
CA ILE A 730 12.58 13.36 6.71
C ILE A 730 13.69 13.26 7.75
N ARG A 731 13.58 12.34 8.72
CA ARG A 731 14.64 12.07 9.69
C ARG A 731 15.91 11.56 9.01
N SER A 732 15.79 10.70 8.01
CA SER A 732 16.93 10.10 7.31
C SER A 732 17.69 11.14 6.48
N GLU A 733 16.97 12.07 5.81
CA GLU A 733 17.59 13.18 5.07
C GLU A 733 18.15 14.25 6.01
N LEU A 734 17.36 14.68 6.99
CA LEU A 734 17.77 15.71 7.96
C LEU A 734 18.83 15.25 8.96
N ALA A 735 19.10 13.95 9.11
CA ALA A 735 20.24 13.50 9.90
C ALA A 735 21.58 13.88 9.25
N VAL A 736 21.62 13.92 7.92
CA VAL A 736 22.85 14.16 7.14
C VAL A 736 22.88 15.54 6.45
N SER A 737 21.81 16.32 6.52
CA SER A 737 21.71 17.65 5.90
C SER A 737 22.47 18.75 6.66
N LYS A 738 22.53 19.97 6.09
CA LYS A 738 23.04 21.18 6.76
C LYS A 738 21.93 22.13 7.22
N VAL A 739 20.68 21.66 7.24
CA VAL A 739 19.53 22.45 7.64
C VAL A 739 19.67 22.86 9.12
N GLN A 740 19.35 24.11 9.41
CA GLN A 740 19.34 24.68 10.76
C GLN A 740 18.17 24.09 11.56
N LEU A 741 18.41 22.95 12.19
CA LEU A 741 17.41 22.22 12.98
C LEU A 741 16.92 23.06 14.18
N GLU A 742 17.79 23.88 14.74
CA GLU A 742 17.49 24.83 15.82
C GLU A 742 16.36 25.80 15.44
N LYS A 743 16.34 26.28 14.20
CA LYS A 743 15.29 27.18 13.69
C LYS A 743 13.97 26.42 13.52
N VAL A 744 14.02 25.19 13.00
CA VAL A 744 12.83 24.34 12.84
C VAL A 744 12.16 24.06 14.19
N ILE A 745 12.96 23.71 15.20
CA ILE A 745 12.46 23.39 16.54
C ILE A 745 11.84 24.62 17.21
N LEU A 746 12.54 25.76 17.17
CA LEU A 746 12.02 26.99 17.78
C LEU A 746 10.73 27.45 17.11
N GLU A 747 10.67 27.49 15.78
CA GLU A 747 9.47 27.94 15.06
C GLU A 747 8.29 26.98 15.28
N PHE A 748 8.52 25.66 15.29
CA PHE A 748 7.45 24.67 15.55
C PHE A 748 6.90 24.72 16.98
N PHE A 749 7.76 24.81 18.00
CA PHE A 749 7.29 24.81 19.40
C PHE A 749 6.80 26.17 19.89
N CYS A 750 7.25 27.27 19.28
CA CYS A 750 6.82 28.63 19.61
C CYS A 750 5.61 29.11 18.80
N SER A 751 5.02 28.27 17.95
CA SER A 751 3.77 28.60 17.26
C SER A 751 2.59 28.66 18.24
N ASP A 752 1.76 29.70 18.15
CA ASP A 752 0.55 29.82 18.95
C ASP A 752 -0.47 28.74 18.53
N GLU A 753 -0.86 27.86 19.46
CA GLU A 753 -1.86 26.77 19.31
C GLU A 753 -1.35 25.38 18.83
N LEU A 754 -0.56 24.70 19.69
CA LEU A 754 -0.27 23.27 19.52
C LEU A 754 -1.31 22.38 20.25
N ASP A 755 -2.20 21.71 19.50
CA ASP A 755 -3.06 20.64 20.04
C ASP A 755 -2.20 19.38 20.31
N PRO A 756 -2.05 18.93 21.59
CA PRO A 756 -1.23 17.77 21.95
C PRO A 756 -1.58 16.50 21.18
N LYS A 757 -2.84 16.31 20.77
CA LYS A 757 -3.26 15.11 20.02
C LYS A 757 -2.85 15.16 18.55
N ARG A 758 -2.92 16.34 17.93
CA ARG A 758 -2.60 16.54 16.52
C ARG A 758 -1.08 16.47 16.29
N VAL A 759 -0.29 16.97 17.24
CA VAL A 759 1.17 17.11 17.06
C VAL A 759 2.00 15.96 17.64
N ALA A 760 1.39 14.97 18.30
CA ALA A 760 2.12 13.92 19.01
C ALA A 760 3.14 13.16 18.13
N ILE A 761 2.77 12.80 16.89
CA ILE A 761 3.66 12.10 15.96
C ILE A 761 4.80 13.01 15.50
N ALA A 762 4.51 14.30 15.26
CA ALA A 762 5.53 15.28 14.91
C ALA A 762 6.53 15.54 16.04
N VAL A 763 6.06 15.60 17.28
CA VAL A 763 6.92 15.76 18.47
C VAL A 763 7.79 14.52 18.69
N GLU A 764 7.25 13.31 18.49
CA GLU A 764 8.04 12.06 18.49
C GLU A 764 9.13 12.10 17.40
N GLY A 765 8.76 12.51 16.18
CA GLY A 765 9.68 12.69 15.07
C GLY A 765 10.80 13.68 15.36
N LEU A 766 10.47 14.87 15.88
CA LEU A 766 11.44 15.90 16.27
C LEU A 766 12.36 15.43 17.40
N LEU A 767 11.84 14.70 18.40
CA LEU A 767 12.65 14.12 19.48
C LEU A 767 13.71 13.18 18.92
N THR A 768 13.30 12.24 18.06
CA THR A 768 14.24 11.28 17.45
C THR A 768 15.26 11.97 16.55
N LEU A 769 14.87 13.03 15.83
CA LEU A 769 15.77 13.82 15.00
C LEU A 769 16.82 14.57 15.84
N CYS A 770 16.43 15.19 16.96
CA CYS A 770 17.35 15.82 17.91
C CYS A 770 18.38 14.81 18.43
N CYS A 771 17.93 13.61 18.78
CA CYS A 771 18.79 12.54 19.29
C CYS A 771 19.77 11.99 18.25
N CYS A 772 19.52 12.20 16.95
CA CYS A 772 20.42 11.81 15.87
C CYS A 772 21.49 12.87 15.54
N ARG A 773 21.40 14.09 16.10
CA ARG A 773 22.35 15.18 15.88
C ARG A 773 23.26 15.38 17.09
N ALA A 774 24.47 15.87 16.83
CA ALA A 774 25.39 16.28 17.89
C ALA A 774 24.87 17.55 18.59
N PRO A 775 25.05 17.68 19.92
CA PRO A 775 24.64 18.86 20.67
C PRO A 775 25.56 20.05 20.33
N THR A 776 25.18 20.87 19.35
CA THR A 776 25.87 22.14 19.05
C THR A 776 25.38 23.26 19.97
N PRO A 777 26.16 24.35 20.18
CA PRO A 777 25.73 25.47 21.02
C PRO A 777 24.39 26.06 20.60
N GLU A 778 24.14 26.17 19.29
CA GLU A 778 22.90 26.72 18.72
C GLU A 778 21.71 25.81 18.98
N LEU A 779 21.88 24.49 18.81
CA LEU A 779 20.82 23.50 19.02
C LEU A 779 20.52 23.30 20.50
N VAL A 780 21.55 23.25 21.35
CA VAL A 780 21.39 23.23 22.82
C VAL A 780 20.67 24.48 23.27
N GLY A 781 21.05 25.66 22.77
CA GLY A 781 20.36 26.91 23.06
C GLY A 781 18.89 26.88 22.66
N ALA A 782 18.55 26.38 21.47
CA ALA A 782 17.17 26.22 21.05
C ALA A 782 16.35 25.32 21.99
N ILE A 783 16.90 24.17 22.41
CA ILE A 783 16.24 23.25 23.35
C ILE A 783 16.03 23.91 24.73
N MET A 784 17.02 24.67 25.20
CA MET A 784 16.95 25.39 26.48
C MET A 784 15.93 26.53 26.46
N LEU A 785 15.58 27.06 25.29
CA LEU A 785 14.64 28.18 25.11
C LEU A 785 13.21 27.74 24.75
N LEU A 786 12.93 26.43 24.69
CA LEU A 786 11.59 25.92 24.40
C LEU A 786 10.56 26.31 25.47
N PRO A 787 9.30 26.63 25.10
CA PRO A 787 8.25 26.93 26.05
C PRO A 787 7.92 25.72 26.94
N SER A 788 7.52 25.97 28.19
CA SER A 788 7.22 24.92 29.20
C SER A 788 5.74 24.50 29.22
N ASN A 789 5.04 24.57 28.10
CA ASN A 789 3.59 24.36 28.00
C ASN A 789 3.22 22.90 27.66
N VAL A 790 3.46 22.49 26.40
CA VAL A 790 3.00 21.24 25.80
C VAL A 790 4.21 20.31 25.61
N PHE A 791 4.11 19.05 26.04
CA PHE A 791 5.25 18.11 26.15
C PHE A 791 6.41 18.63 27.03
N GLN A 792 6.10 18.94 28.29
CA GLN A 792 7.03 19.55 29.25
C GLN A 792 8.37 18.81 29.38
N ASP A 793 8.40 17.49 29.23
CA ASP A 793 9.61 16.68 29.38
C ASP A 793 10.47 16.56 28.11
N PHE A 794 10.07 17.19 26.99
CA PHE A 794 10.79 17.09 25.71
C PHE A 794 12.25 17.53 25.84
N ALA A 795 12.50 18.72 26.41
CA ALA A 795 13.84 19.27 26.55
C ALA A 795 14.72 18.40 27.47
N ALA A 796 14.16 17.92 28.59
CA ALA A 796 14.84 16.99 29.49
C ALA A 796 15.21 15.67 28.80
N ALA A 797 14.32 15.10 27.98
CA ALA A 797 14.56 13.86 27.25
C ALA A 797 15.69 13.99 26.21
N VAL A 798 15.75 15.12 25.49
CA VAL A 798 16.83 15.40 24.55
C VAL A 798 18.18 15.51 25.28
N LEU A 799 18.24 16.30 26.36
CA LEU A 799 19.45 16.47 27.17
C LEU A 799 19.94 15.14 27.77
N ALA A 800 19.02 14.33 28.29
CA ALA A 800 19.33 12.99 28.81
C ALA A 800 20.01 12.10 27.76
N THR A 801 19.53 12.16 26.51
CA THR A 801 20.07 11.36 25.40
C THR A 801 21.46 11.85 24.98
N TRP A 802 21.66 13.17 24.88
CA TRP A 802 22.98 13.74 24.58
C TRP A 802 23.99 13.51 25.70
N ALA A 803 23.57 13.47 26.95
CA ALA A 803 24.45 13.20 28.08
C ALA A 803 25.01 11.77 28.08
N VAL A 804 24.34 10.83 27.42
CA VAL A 804 24.82 9.46 27.20
C VAL A 804 25.64 9.37 25.92
N SER A 805 25.17 9.96 24.82
CA SER A 805 25.78 9.80 23.49
C SER A 805 26.97 10.74 23.22
N ASN A 806 26.92 11.99 23.70
CA ASN A 806 27.86 13.07 23.39
C ASN A 806 28.09 14.00 24.60
N ALA A 807 28.43 13.41 25.75
CA ALA A 807 28.48 14.12 27.03
C ALA A 807 29.40 15.36 27.03
N THR A 808 30.62 15.24 26.49
CA THR A 808 31.60 16.36 26.49
C THR A 808 31.10 17.53 25.65
N MET A 809 30.67 17.26 24.40
CA MET A 809 30.13 18.30 23.51
C MET A 809 28.88 18.96 24.07
N LEU A 810 28.04 18.22 24.80
CA LEU A 810 26.86 18.78 25.47
C LEU A 810 27.27 19.82 26.52
N PHE A 811 28.21 19.47 27.41
CA PHE A 811 28.61 20.37 28.49
C PHE A 811 29.42 21.57 27.98
N ASP A 812 30.26 21.39 26.96
CA ASP A 812 30.96 22.49 26.29
C ASP A 812 29.94 23.45 25.64
N SER A 813 28.94 22.91 24.93
CA SER A 813 27.87 23.71 24.31
C SER A 813 26.97 24.42 25.33
N LEU A 814 26.73 23.80 26.50
CA LEU A 814 26.00 24.42 27.61
C LEU A 814 26.80 25.57 28.23
N ALA A 815 28.13 25.45 28.33
CA ALA A 815 28.99 26.52 28.81
C ALA A 815 28.98 27.72 27.84
N ASP A 816 29.14 27.45 26.54
CA ASP A 816 29.06 28.46 25.48
C ASP A 816 27.69 29.16 25.46
N PHE A 817 26.60 28.40 25.60
CA PHE A 817 25.25 28.95 25.69
C PHE A 817 25.09 29.83 26.93
N SER A 818 25.58 29.38 28.10
CA SER A 818 25.49 30.12 29.35
C SER A 818 26.24 31.45 29.30
N GLU A 819 27.41 31.50 28.65
CA GLU A 819 28.16 32.76 28.46
C GLU A 819 27.43 33.73 27.49
N LYS A 820 26.88 33.21 26.39
CA LYS A 820 26.08 34.00 25.44
C LYS A 820 24.79 34.52 26.08
N PHE A 821 24.12 33.70 26.89
CA PHE A 821 22.88 34.06 27.59
C PHE A 821 23.11 35.18 28.61
N ASP A 822 24.18 35.09 29.41
CA ASP A 822 24.61 36.15 30.34
C ASP A 822 24.85 37.49 29.61
N SER A 823 25.49 37.45 28.44
CA SER A 823 25.73 38.67 27.64
C SER A 823 24.42 39.31 27.13
N MET A 824 23.47 38.49 26.66
CA MET A 824 22.16 38.97 26.18
C MET A 824 21.30 39.57 27.29
N THR A 825 21.34 39.00 28.50
CA THR A 825 20.64 39.57 29.67
C THR A 825 21.28 40.85 30.21
N ARG A 826 22.57 41.11 29.94
CA ARG A 826 23.25 42.36 30.34
C ARG A 826 23.05 43.51 29.36
N ASP A 827 22.82 43.22 28.07
CA ASP A 827 22.66 44.23 27.01
C ASP A 827 21.21 44.69 26.76
N SER A 828 20.20 44.12 27.45
CA SER A 828 18.79 44.42 27.21
C SER A 828 18.30 45.74 27.86
N ASN A 829 18.61 46.87 27.23
CA ASN A 829 17.85 48.15 27.33
C ASN A 829 16.77 48.24 26.23
N LEU A 830 16.03 47.15 25.97
CA LEU A 830 14.95 47.12 24.98
C LEU A 830 13.57 47.01 25.66
N PRO A 831 12.64 47.95 25.44
CA PRO A 831 11.32 47.93 26.06
C PRO A 831 10.41 46.97 25.29
N ASN A 832 10.45 45.67 25.64
CA ASN A 832 9.41 44.64 25.45
C ASN A 832 9.93 43.22 25.78
N SER A 833 10.81 43.07 26.77
CA SER A 833 11.24 41.74 27.24
C SER A 833 10.16 41.11 28.12
N ALA A 834 9.21 40.39 27.51
CA ALA A 834 8.71 39.19 28.17
C ALA A 834 9.96 38.33 28.44
N GLY A 835 10.35 38.16 29.70
CA GLY A 835 11.63 37.59 30.08
C GLY A 835 11.87 36.27 29.34
N ILE A 836 12.99 36.17 28.62
CA ILE A 836 13.41 34.93 27.96
C ILE A 836 13.60 33.90 29.07
N LEU A 837 12.62 33.00 29.24
CA LEU A 837 12.56 32.07 30.35
C LEU A 837 13.10 30.72 29.87
N VAL A 838 14.18 30.27 30.52
CA VAL A 838 14.79 28.97 30.23
C VAL A 838 13.83 27.85 30.61
N ASN A 839 13.77 26.80 29.79
CA ASN A 839 12.86 25.69 29.95
C ASN A 839 13.03 25.00 31.33
N HIS A 840 11.93 24.87 32.07
CA HIS A 840 11.95 24.39 33.45
C HIS A 840 12.40 22.91 33.56
N SER A 841 11.98 22.04 32.65
CA SER A 841 12.35 20.61 32.72
C SER A 841 13.82 20.40 32.39
N ALA A 842 14.37 21.21 31.48
CA ALA A 842 15.80 21.20 31.16
C ALA A 842 16.65 21.58 32.39
N ILE A 843 16.28 22.65 33.10
CA ILE A 843 16.97 23.06 34.34
C ILE A 843 16.89 21.97 35.40
N LEU A 844 15.70 21.42 35.63
CA LEU A 844 15.48 20.39 36.64
C LEU A 844 16.31 19.12 36.34
N TRP A 845 16.39 18.73 35.07
CA TRP A 845 17.21 17.61 34.63
C TRP A 845 18.71 17.88 34.85
N LEU A 846 19.20 19.07 34.49
CA LEU A 846 20.61 19.46 34.71
C LEU A 846 20.98 19.43 36.19
N PHE A 847 20.11 19.97 37.06
CA PHE A 847 20.30 19.94 38.51
C PHE A 847 20.47 18.51 39.03
N ASN A 848 19.52 17.62 38.70
CA ASN A 848 19.56 16.23 39.12
C ASN A 848 20.79 15.47 38.58
N ASN A 849 21.21 15.77 37.34
CA ASN A 849 22.35 15.11 36.71
C ASN A 849 23.70 15.56 37.31
N PHE A 850 23.85 16.83 37.70
CA PHE A 850 25.05 17.30 38.40
C PHE A 850 25.14 16.75 39.83
N ASP A 851 24.01 16.72 40.55
CA ASP A 851 23.92 16.12 41.89
C ASP A 851 24.30 14.64 41.87
N ALA A 852 23.76 13.87 40.91
CA ALA A 852 24.06 12.45 40.76
C ALA A 852 25.53 12.16 40.42
N LYS A 853 26.23 13.08 39.73
CA LYS A 853 27.64 12.95 39.36
C LYS A 853 28.61 13.56 40.37
N GLY A 854 28.12 14.18 41.45
CA GLY A 854 28.94 14.88 42.44
C GLY A 854 29.74 16.06 41.86
N MET A 855 29.27 16.65 40.76
CA MET A 855 29.93 17.76 40.06
C MET A 855 29.40 19.09 40.58
N ASN A 856 30.29 20.08 40.79
CA ASN A 856 29.88 21.41 41.23
C ASN A 856 29.38 22.25 40.03
N GLY A 857 28.15 22.01 39.59
CA GLY A 857 27.49 22.72 38.48
C GLY A 857 26.88 24.09 38.88
N SER A 858 27.20 24.60 40.07
CA SER A 858 26.57 25.79 40.65
C SER A 858 26.72 27.05 39.80
N ASP A 859 27.80 27.18 39.04
CA ASP A 859 28.10 28.37 38.26
C ASP A 859 27.27 28.46 36.98
N ILE A 860 27.01 27.32 36.31
CA ILE A 860 26.14 27.24 35.12
C ILE A 860 24.67 27.40 35.55
N LEU A 861 24.25 26.73 36.62
CA LEU A 861 22.88 26.79 37.13
C LEU A 861 22.50 28.19 37.66
N ARG A 862 23.43 28.91 38.30
CA ARG A 862 23.22 30.31 38.75
C ARG A 862 23.00 31.28 37.60
N LYS A 863 23.65 31.06 36.46
CA LYS A 863 23.51 31.90 35.26
C LYS A 863 22.20 31.65 34.51
N LEU A 864 21.74 30.40 34.51
CA LEU A 864 20.52 29.98 33.79
C LEU A 864 19.22 30.18 34.57
N SER A 865 19.30 30.39 35.90
CA SER A 865 18.13 30.68 36.74
C SER A 865 18.50 31.63 37.88
N PRO A 866 18.21 32.94 37.76
CA PRO A 866 18.50 33.92 38.81
C PRO A 866 17.65 33.73 40.08
N ASP A 867 16.59 32.89 40.03
CA ASP A 867 15.61 32.70 41.11
C ASP A 867 15.75 31.39 41.90
N ILE A 868 16.85 30.63 41.78
CA ILE A 868 17.08 29.49 42.70
C ILE A 868 17.67 30.02 44.01
N PRO A 869 16.91 30.07 45.13
CA PRO A 869 17.48 30.47 46.40
C PRO A 869 18.52 29.43 46.81
N GLY A 870 19.76 29.88 47.00
CA GLY A 870 20.84 29.03 47.49
C GLY A 870 20.43 28.34 48.78
N LYS A 871 20.30 27.02 48.74
CA LYS A 871 20.27 26.21 49.95
C LYS A 871 21.70 25.93 50.39
N LYS A 872 22.00 26.42 51.59
CA LYS A 872 23.05 25.92 52.48
C LYS A 872 22.81 24.46 52.83
#